data_AF-F0JBR9-F1
#
_entry.id   AF-F0JBR9-F1
#
_cell.length_a   1.000
_cell.length_b   1.000
_cell.length_c   1.000
_cell.angle_alpha   90.00
_cell.angle_beta   90.00
_cell.angle_gamma   90.00
#
_symmetry.space_group_name_H-M   'P 1'
#
loop_
_entity.id
_entity.type
_entity.pdbx_description
1 polymer ?
#
loop_
_entity_poly.entity_id
_entity_poly.type
_entity_poly.pdbx_seq_one_letter_code
_entity_poly.pdbx_strand_id
1 'polypeptide(L)'
;MTTEEAYRGVDGRPVLCDEGYAKVTCAYDDRGNATEYAYQGADGQPILRKNGYARLTRRYDDRGNLIEQDYWGADGRPILQKNGYARLIQRYDDRGNLIEQSYRGVDGQPILHRDGYAGVTQTYDEHGNLIEEAYWGVDGQPILHKEGYARLTRRQDDRGNLIEQSYWGVDGRPILRKNGFARLTQRYDDRGNLVEQDYWGVDGQPILRKNGYARLTRRYDDRGNLIEQSYWGVGGQPILHEEGYARLIQRYDDRGNLIEQSYWGVDGRPVLRDNGYARLTCEYDDRGSLIGEAYWGVGGQPILHKDGYARLSQQYDDRGNLIEQSYWGVDDRPILHKNGYARLTCEYDDRGSLIEEAYWGVDGQPILQRDGYARLAQQYDDRGNLIEQSYWGVDGQPILRKKGFARLTQRYDDRGNILEEAYWGADGQPILNKDGYARLTRKYDGRDNVTEYAYWGTDGQPILCKNYFARLTQKYDGRGNLVEEAYWGTDGQPILCKNAFARLTQRYDGRGNLIEQAYWGPDGRPILCSNGYAGFTSEYDGRGNVIGLAYWGVDGKPTFLKAGYCMQTRQYDDRGNVIEEAYWGPDGQPILCRKGYARVTQQYDDRGNVTGYAYWGVSGQPILQWEGYAGDTRKYDDRDNVTEHAYWGTDGRPILCTEGYAKVALRYDGRGNLIEEVYLGMDGQPVLSKRTGFSRLTKKYDAQGNVTEYACWGVDGKPILHPGGFSKFLVRHDARGNHIEEAYYGPSGKPVLIQKGYAKLTERYDDRGYRIEQAYWGVDGAPILRKDGFAKLTERYDGRGHVTEQAYWGVDGRPILHKKGYAKVTYEYDDRGNVIEEAYWGVDGRPILNQNGYARLTPKHDDRGNIIEEAYWGVDGRPILNGEGCAVLTLKYDGRGNVTEHAFWGIDGRPISGAKGYAKCTLKYAPETNALLEVRYYDAKGNVMK
;
A
#
# COMPACT_ATOMS: atom_id res chain seq x y z
N MET A 1 26.83 -6.61 -44.27
CA MET A 1 26.01 -5.42 -44.64
C MET A 1 25.95 -4.48 -43.44
N THR A 2 25.81 -3.16 -43.63
CA THR A 2 25.66 -2.21 -42.52
C THR A 2 24.46 -1.29 -42.76
N THR A 3 23.62 -1.09 -41.75
CA THR A 3 22.49 -0.15 -41.78
C THR A 3 22.66 0.90 -40.69
N GLU A 4 21.99 2.03 -40.88
CA GLU A 4 22.01 3.15 -39.95
C GLU A 4 20.59 3.68 -39.76
N GLU A 5 20.23 3.94 -38.51
CA GLU A 5 19.01 4.63 -38.13
C GLU A 5 19.39 5.84 -37.26
N ALA A 6 18.84 7.02 -37.57
CA ALA A 6 19.12 8.25 -36.87
C ALA A 6 17.83 9.01 -36.53
N TYR A 7 17.71 9.42 -35.27
CA TYR A 7 16.59 10.21 -34.75
C TYR A 7 16.91 11.69 -34.86
N ARG A 8 16.00 12.42 -35.52
CA ARG A 8 16.12 13.87 -35.74
C ARG A 8 14.88 14.56 -35.23
N GLY A 9 15.08 15.71 -34.59
CA GLY A 9 14.01 16.60 -34.20
C GLY A 9 13.34 17.24 -35.42
N VAL A 10 12.24 17.96 -35.18
CA VAL A 10 11.49 18.69 -36.23
C VAL A 10 12.37 19.75 -36.91
N ASP A 11 13.42 20.23 -36.23
CA ASP A 11 14.43 21.14 -36.75
C ASP A 11 15.57 20.44 -37.54
N GLY A 12 15.47 19.12 -37.76
CA GLY A 12 16.45 18.30 -38.48
C GLY A 12 17.71 17.95 -37.68
N ARG A 13 17.85 18.44 -36.44
CA ARG A 13 19.03 18.18 -35.61
C ARG A 13 18.95 16.81 -34.93
N PRO A 14 20.08 16.12 -34.68
CA PRO A 14 20.08 14.86 -33.94
C PRO A 14 19.49 15.05 -32.54
N VAL A 15 18.58 14.16 -32.15
CA VAL A 15 17.94 14.14 -30.82
C VAL A 15 18.00 12.72 -30.26
N LEU A 16 18.12 12.57 -28.94
CA LEU A 16 18.02 11.22 -28.36
C LEU A 16 16.58 10.72 -28.44
N CYS A 17 16.39 9.45 -28.80
CA CYS A 17 15.13 8.74 -28.61
C CYS A 17 14.92 8.33 -27.15
N ASP A 18 13.75 7.75 -26.84
CA ASP A 18 13.36 7.28 -25.50
C ASP A 18 14.30 6.20 -24.92
N GLU A 19 15.09 5.55 -25.79
CA GLU A 19 16.10 4.57 -25.44
C GLU A 19 17.48 5.19 -25.15
N GLY A 20 17.63 6.51 -25.26
CA GLY A 20 18.79 7.27 -24.81
C GLY A 20 19.92 7.44 -25.82
N TYR A 21 19.67 7.28 -27.11
CA TYR A 21 20.66 7.49 -28.20
C TYR A 21 20.05 8.25 -29.39
N ALA A 22 20.86 8.96 -30.17
CA ALA A 22 20.40 9.69 -31.36
C ALA A 22 20.61 8.91 -32.66
N LYS A 23 21.53 7.95 -32.67
CA LYS A 23 21.83 7.14 -33.85
C LYS A 23 22.24 5.74 -33.44
N VAL A 24 21.82 4.74 -34.21
CA VAL A 24 22.29 3.37 -34.11
C VAL A 24 22.82 2.90 -35.46
N THR A 25 23.99 2.29 -35.44
CA THR A 25 24.55 1.57 -36.59
C THR A 25 24.45 0.08 -36.32
N CYS A 26 23.96 -0.68 -37.29
CA CYS A 26 23.84 -2.13 -37.19
C CYS A 26 24.67 -2.82 -38.28
N ALA A 27 25.52 -3.76 -37.90
CA ALA A 27 26.27 -4.60 -38.84
C ALA A 27 25.65 -6.01 -38.90
N TYR A 28 25.73 -6.63 -40.07
CA TYR A 28 25.19 -7.96 -40.35
C TYR A 28 26.21 -8.85 -41.03
N ASP A 29 26.16 -10.15 -40.71
CA ASP A 29 26.88 -11.20 -41.43
C ASP A 29 26.25 -11.50 -42.80
N ASP A 30 26.86 -12.43 -43.55
CA ASP A 30 26.42 -12.81 -44.91
C ASP A 30 25.08 -13.58 -44.92
N ARG A 31 24.58 -13.98 -43.75
CA ARG A 31 23.27 -14.65 -43.58
C ARG A 31 22.18 -13.69 -43.07
N GLY A 32 22.52 -12.41 -42.88
CA GLY A 32 21.58 -11.39 -42.40
C GLY A 32 21.39 -11.36 -40.89
N ASN A 33 22.23 -12.04 -40.11
CA ASN A 33 22.18 -11.94 -38.65
C ASN A 33 22.89 -10.67 -38.19
N ALA A 34 22.28 -9.92 -37.27
CA ALA A 34 22.88 -8.71 -36.73
C ALA A 34 24.07 -9.05 -35.80
N THR A 35 25.28 -8.66 -36.19
CA THR A 35 26.54 -8.93 -35.48
C THR A 35 27.00 -7.78 -34.59
N GLU A 36 26.54 -6.55 -34.83
CA GLU A 36 26.90 -5.39 -34.02
C GLU A 36 25.78 -4.35 -33.97
N TYR A 37 25.64 -3.70 -32.82
CA TYR A 37 24.88 -2.46 -32.64
C TYR A 37 25.78 -1.43 -31.96
N ALA A 38 25.94 -0.24 -32.52
CA ALA A 38 26.68 0.87 -31.92
C ALA A 38 25.77 2.09 -31.79
N TYR A 39 25.66 2.62 -30.56
CA TYR A 39 24.77 3.72 -30.20
C TYR A 39 25.54 5.01 -29.99
N GLN A 40 25.11 6.07 -30.66
CA GLN A 40 25.75 7.38 -30.64
C GLN A 40 24.81 8.45 -30.12
N GLY A 41 25.36 9.41 -29.38
CA GLY A 41 24.67 10.60 -28.91
C GLY A 41 24.44 11.62 -30.02
N ALA A 42 23.78 12.73 -29.68
CA ALA A 42 23.52 13.81 -30.63
C ALA A 42 24.82 14.51 -31.12
N ASP A 43 25.91 14.37 -30.38
CA ASP A 43 27.27 14.81 -30.72
C ASP A 43 28.05 13.81 -31.59
N GLY A 44 27.45 12.68 -31.94
CA GLY A 44 28.06 11.61 -32.71
C GLY A 44 29.03 10.72 -31.92
N GLN A 45 29.22 10.97 -30.61
CA GLN A 45 30.09 10.15 -29.77
C GLN A 45 29.33 8.93 -29.21
N PRO A 46 30.01 7.81 -28.90
CA PRO A 46 29.38 6.67 -28.25
C PRO A 46 28.66 7.08 -26.96
N ILE A 47 27.42 6.62 -26.76
CA ILE A 47 26.61 6.93 -25.58
C ILE A 47 25.98 5.68 -25.00
N LEU A 48 25.89 5.58 -23.67
CA LEU A 48 25.16 4.48 -23.05
C LEU A 48 23.66 4.65 -23.31
N ARG A 49 23.03 3.66 -23.95
CA ARG A 49 21.57 3.56 -24.01
C ARG A 49 20.99 3.22 -22.63
N LYS A 50 19.66 3.28 -22.49
CA LYS A 50 18.90 3.00 -21.25
C LYS A 50 19.23 1.66 -20.58
N ASN A 51 19.70 0.67 -21.34
CA ASN A 51 20.13 -0.62 -20.82
C ASN A 51 21.61 -0.71 -20.41
N GLY A 52 22.34 0.42 -20.40
CA GLY A 52 23.64 0.56 -19.75
C GLY A 52 24.89 0.30 -20.62
N TYR A 53 24.78 0.27 -21.95
CA TYR A 53 25.91 0.03 -22.87
C TYR A 53 25.86 0.93 -24.10
N ALA A 54 27.01 1.19 -24.74
CA ALA A 54 27.12 1.99 -25.96
C ALA A 54 27.33 1.17 -27.22
N ARG A 55 27.80 -0.08 -27.09
CA ARG A 55 27.91 -1.02 -28.20
C ARG A 55 27.63 -2.44 -27.74
N LEU A 56 27.06 -3.23 -28.63
CA LEU A 56 26.80 -4.66 -28.45
C LEU A 56 27.38 -5.42 -29.64
N THR A 57 28.14 -6.49 -29.40
CA THR A 57 28.59 -7.42 -30.45
C THR A 57 27.98 -8.80 -30.25
N ARG A 58 27.74 -9.52 -31.33
CA ARG A 58 27.12 -10.86 -31.35
C ARG A 58 27.87 -11.80 -32.27
N ARG A 59 27.90 -13.09 -31.89
CA ARG A 59 28.38 -14.19 -32.73
C ARG A 59 27.33 -15.29 -32.80
N TYR A 60 27.25 -15.93 -33.95
CA TYR A 60 26.31 -17.00 -34.24
C TYR A 60 27.05 -18.28 -34.65
N ASP A 61 26.41 -19.43 -34.45
CA ASP A 61 26.87 -20.70 -35.00
C ASP A 61 26.47 -20.89 -36.48
N ASP A 62 26.76 -22.06 -37.05
CA ASP A 62 26.44 -22.38 -38.43
C ASP A 62 24.94 -22.47 -38.76
N ARG A 63 24.08 -22.49 -37.73
CA ARG A 63 22.62 -22.56 -37.85
C ARG A 63 21.94 -21.23 -37.56
N GLY A 64 22.71 -20.20 -37.22
CA GLY A 64 22.19 -18.88 -36.87
C GLY A 64 21.77 -18.75 -35.40
N ASN A 65 22.14 -19.69 -34.53
CA ASN A 65 21.89 -19.55 -33.10
C ASN A 65 22.93 -18.63 -32.46
N LEU A 66 22.51 -17.74 -31.56
CA LEU A 66 23.39 -16.79 -30.86
C LEU A 66 24.28 -17.53 -29.86
N ILE A 67 25.60 -17.53 -30.03
CA ILE A 67 26.54 -18.23 -29.13
C ILE A 67 27.29 -17.30 -28.17
N GLU A 68 27.43 -16.02 -28.52
CA GLU A 68 28.14 -15.04 -27.71
C GLU A 68 27.56 -13.65 -27.94
N GLN A 69 27.44 -12.86 -26.87
CA GLN A 69 26.99 -11.49 -26.91
C GLN A 69 27.74 -10.63 -25.88
N ASP A 70 28.43 -9.56 -26.31
CA ASP A 70 29.26 -8.69 -25.47
C ASP A 70 28.74 -7.26 -25.42
N TYR A 71 28.87 -6.61 -24.26
CA TYR A 71 28.44 -5.24 -24.02
C TYR A 71 29.63 -4.34 -23.71
N TRP A 72 29.70 -3.23 -24.43
CA TRP A 72 30.81 -2.28 -24.38
C TRP A 72 30.32 -0.90 -23.95
N GLY A 73 31.09 -0.26 -23.08
CA GLY A 73 30.90 1.12 -22.65
C GLY A 73 31.25 2.13 -23.73
N ALA A 74 30.95 3.40 -23.46
CA ALA A 74 31.29 4.51 -24.34
C ALA A 74 32.81 4.71 -24.51
N ASP A 75 33.60 4.22 -23.56
CA ASP A 75 35.07 4.21 -23.57
C ASP A 75 35.66 3.01 -24.34
N GLY A 76 34.81 2.16 -24.92
CA GLY A 76 35.21 0.96 -25.65
C GLY A 76 35.63 -0.22 -24.77
N ARG A 77 35.48 -0.12 -23.44
CA ARG A 77 35.79 -1.21 -22.50
C ARG A 77 34.53 -2.05 -22.18
N PRO A 78 34.66 -3.33 -21.79
CA PRO A 78 33.51 -4.11 -21.33
C PRO A 78 32.75 -3.42 -20.20
N ILE A 79 31.42 -3.49 -20.22
CA ILE A 79 30.56 -2.86 -19.20
C ILE A 79 29.42 -3.80 -18.79
N LEU A 80 29.02 -3.76 -17.51
CA LEU A 80 27.82 -4.48 -17.08
C LEU A 80 26.58 -3.78 -17.64
N GLN A 81 25.77 -4.51 -18.41
CA GLN A 81 24.44 -4.02 -18.79
C GLN A 81 23.45 -4.14 -17.62
N LYS A 82 22.24 -3.61 -17.77
CA LYS A 82 21.20 -3.48 -16.72
C LYS A 82 20.90 -4.76 -15.91
N ASN A 83 21.07 -5.96 -16.45
CA ASN A 83 20.90 -7.23 -15.73
C ASN A 83 22.20 -7.79 -15.11
N GLY A 84 23.27 -7.00 -15.03
CA GLY A 84 24.44 -7.27 -14.18
C GLY A 84 25.61 -8.03 -14.82
N TYR A 85 25.68 -8.15 -16.15
CA TYR A 85 26.76 -8.89 -16.84
C TYR A 85 27.31 -8.13 -18.06
N ALA A 86 28.55 -8.40 -18.47
CA ALA A 86 29.20 -7.81 -19.64
C ALA A 86 29.28 -8.74 -20.85
N ARG A 87 29.13 -10.06 -20.66
CA ARG A 87 29.08 -11.04 -21.74
C ARG A 87 28.09 -12.16 -21.41
N LEU A 88 27.35 -12.59 -22.43
CA LEU A 88 26.48 -13.76 -22.45
C LEU A 88 27.09 -14.81 -23.37
N ILE A 89 27.16 -16.06 -22.93
CA ILE A 89 27.63 -17.20 -23.71
C ILE A 89 26.51 -18.25 -23.71
N GLN A 90 26.20 -18.81 -24.87
CA GLN A 90 25.14 -19.80 -25.06
C GLN A 90 25.64 -21.01 -25.86
N ARG A 91 25.06 -22.18 -25.59
CA ARG A 91 25.32 -23.41 -26.34
C ARG A 91 24.03 -24.15 -26.62
N TYR A 92 24.00 -24.83 -27.75
CA TYR A 92 22.82 -25.53 -28.25
C TYR A 92 23.15 -26.99 -28.55
N ASP A 93 22.12 -27.84 -28.50
CA ASP A 93 22.20 -29.21 -29.00
C ASP A 93 22.04 -29.27 -30.53
N ASP A 94 22.09 -30.49 -31.08
CA ASP A 94 21.91 -30.75 -32.50
C ASP A 94 20.50 -30.46 -33.04
N ARG A 95 19.54 -30.06 -32.20
CA ARG A 95 18.19 -29.66 -32.60
C ARG A 95 17.95 -28.17 -32.43
N GLY A 96 18.94 -27.41 -31.94
CA GLY A 96 18.83 -25.98 -31.68
C GLY A 96 18.20 -25.64 -30.33
N ASN A 97 18.09 -26.61 -29.41
CA ASN A 97 17.64 -26.34 -28.05
C ASN A 97 18.80 -25.79 -27.22
N LEU A 98 18.56 -24.75 -26.41
CA LEU A 98 19.57 -24.12 -25.55
C LEU A 98 19.93 -25.07 -24.40
N ILE A 99 21.17 -25.56 -24.33
CA ILE A 99 21.59 -26.52 -23.28
C ILE A 99 22.42 -25.85 -22.17
N GLU A 100 23.05 -24.72 -22.46
CA GLU A 100 23.88 -23.99 -21.49
C GLU A 100 23.82 -22.50 -21.80
N GLN A 101 23.70 -21.70 -20.74
CA GLN A 101 23.81 -20.26 -20.80
C GLN A 101 24.65 -19.77 -19.61
N SER A 102 25.61 -18.89 -19.84
CA SER A 102 26.44 -18.33 -18.76
C SER A 102 26.77 -16.86 -18.96
N TYR A 103 27.01 -16.17 -17.85
CA TYR A 103 27.26 -14.75 -17.78
C TYR A 103 28.67 -14.47 -17.29
N ARG A 104 29.32 -13.46 -17.87
CA ARG A 104 30.66 -13.01 -17.45
C ARG A 104 30.66 -11.53 -17.12
N GLY A 105 31.47 -11.17 -16.12
CA GLY A 105 31.75 -9.80 -15.72
C GLY A 105 32.72 -9.10 -16.67
N VAL A 106 33.07 -7.86 -16.34
CA VAL A 106 34.00 -7.02 -17.13
C VAL A 106 35.42 -7.56 -17.16
N ASP A 107 35.78 -8.39 -16.18
CA ASP A 107 37.05 -9.12 -16.03
C ASP A 107 37.05 -10.48 -16.74
N GLY A 108 35.93 -10.85 -17.37
CA GLY A 108 35.75 -12.15 -18.03
C GLY A 108 35.47 -13.32 -17.07
N GLN A 109 35.35 -13.08 -15.77
CA GLN A 109 35.01 -14.11 -14.77
C GLN A 109 33.49 -14.31 -14.69
N PRO A 110 32.99 -15.48 -14.22
CA PRO A 110 31.57 -15.68 -13.95
C PRO A 110 31.00 -14.60 -13.01
N ILE A 111 29.80 -14.10 -13.31
CA ILE A 111 29.12 -13.10 -12.47
C ILE A 111 27.64 -13.45 -12.35
N LEU A 112 27.01 -13.14 -11.21
CA LEU A 112 25.58 -13.36 -11.05
C LEU A 112 24.77 -12.39 -11.91
N HIS A 113 23.86 -12.95 -12.71
CA HIS A 113 22.74 -12.25 -13.31
C HIS A 113 21.78 -11.73 -12.23
N ARG A 114 20.94 -10.73 -12.57
CA ARG A 114 19.92 -10.17 -11.66
C ARG A 114 19.00 -11.19 -10.99
N ASP A 115 18.85 -12.37 -11.58
CA ASP A 115 17.99 -13.45 -11.06
C ASP A 115 18.75 -14.43 -10.12
N GLY A 116 20.01 -14.13 -9.79
CA GLY A 116 20.78 -14.78 -8.73
C GLY A 116 21.74 -15.90 -9.15
N TYR A 117 22.01 -16.09 -10.43
CA TYR A 117 22.86 -17.17 -10.95
C TYR A 117 23.85 -16.70 -12.03
N ALA A 118 25.01 -17.35 -12.15
CA ALA A 118 26.04 -17.07 -13.17
C ALA A 118 25.92 -17.97 -14.41
N GLY A 119 25.22 -19.10 -14.30
CA GLY A 119 24.89 -19.93 -15.44
C GLY A 119 23.67 -20.80 -15.21
N VAL A 120 23.08 -21.29 -16.30
CA VAL A 120 21.96 -22.23 -16.30
C VAL A 120 22.23 -23.32 -17.33
N THR A 121 21.90 -24.55 -16.97
CA THR A 121 21.94 -25.71 -17.87
C THR A 121 20.53 -26.27 -18.03
N GLN A 122 20.20 -26.71 -19.24
CA GLN A 122 18.89 -27.24 -19.60
C GLN A 122 19.04 -28.58 -20.32
N THR A 123 18.10 -29.50 -20.07
CA THR A 123 18.03 -30.78 -20.77
C THR A 123 16.62 -31.03 -21.30
N TYR A 124 16.54 -31.71 -22.43
CA TYR A 124 15.30 -31.91 -23.19
C TYR A 124 15.07 -33.38 -23.50
N ASP A 125 13.81 -33.74 -23.69
CA ASP A 125 13.42 -35.06 -24.21
C ASP A 125 13.55 -35.15 -25.74
N GLU A 126 13.20 -36.31 -26.30
CA GLU A 126 13.23 -36.55 -27.75
C GLU A 126 12.22 -35.69 -28.55
N HIS A 127 11.28 -35.02 -27.91
CA HIS A 127 10.31 -34.12 -28.55
C HIS A 127 10.69 -32.63 -28.37
N GLY A 128 11.80 -32.33 -27.69
CA GLY A 128 12.22 -30.96 -27.40
C GLY A 128 11.54 -30.34 -26.18
N ASN A 129 10.92 -31.16 -25.33
CA ASN A 129 10.32 -30.72 -24.08
C ASN A 129 11.37 -30.63 -22.98
N LEU A 130 11.39 -29.52 -22.23
CA LEU A 130 12.33 -29.31 -21.12
C LEU A 130 12.06 -30.33 -19.98
N ILE A 131 13.07 -31.15 -19.65
CA ILE A 131 13.06 -32.12 -18.55
C ILE A 131 13.74 -31.53 -17.30
N GLU A 132 14.84 -30.80 -17.45
CA GLU A 132 15.60 -30.27 -16.31
C GLU A 132 16.15 -28.88 -16.59
N GLU A 133 16.18 -28.06 -15.56
CA GLU A 133 16.87 -26.78 -15.52
C GLU A 133 17.65 -26.65 -14.21
N ALA A 134 18.94 -26.33 -14.26
CA ALA A 134 19.80 -26.18 -13.08
C ALA A 134 20.60 -24.87 -13.14
N TYR A 135 20.74 -24.19 -12.00
CA TYR A 135 21.38 -22.89 -11.87
C TYR A 135 22.70 -22.97 -11.10
N TRP A 136 23.70 -22.25 -11.59
CA TRP A 136 25.08 -22.34 -11.15
C TRP A 136 25.61 -20.98 -10.70
N GLY A 137 26.30 -20.96 -9.58
CA GLY A 137 26.97 -19.79 -9.01
C GLY A 137 28.27 -19.42 -9.72
N VAL A 138 28.92 -18.36 -9.25
CA VAL A 138 30.19 -17.88 -9.81
C VAL A 138 31.35 -18.86 -9.61
N ASP A 139 31.24 -19.71 -8.59
CA ASP A 139 32.16 -20.80 -8.23
C ASP A 139 31.86 -22.12 -8.96
N GLY A 140 30.85 -22.15 -9.82
CA GLY A 140 30.38 -23.35 -10.51
C GLY A 140 29.59 -24.33 -9.64
N GLN A 141 29.25 -23.96 -8.39
CA GLN A 141 28.40 -24.77 -7.52
C GLN A 141 26.91 -24.45 -7.75
N PRO A 142 25.97 -25.36 -7.44
CA PRO A 142 24.54 -25.05 -7.49
C PRO A 142 24.19 -23.84 -6.63
N ILE A 143 23.34 -22.95 -7.12
CA ILE A 143 22.89 -21.75 -6.40
C ILE A 143 21.38 -21.57 -6.51
N LEU A 144 20.73 -21.03 -5.48
CA LEU A 144 19.31 -20.73 -5.55
C LEU A 144 19.03 -19.56 -6.51
N HIS A 145 18.18 -19.81 -7.50
CA HIS A 145 17.53 -18.78 -8.30
C HIS A 145 16.54 -17.98 -7.42
N LYS A 146 16.15 -16.75 -7.84
CA LYS A 146 15.21 -15.87 -7.12
C LYS A 146 13.86 -16.50 -6.70
N GLU A 147 13.48 -17.64 -7.30
CA GLU A 147 12.26 -18.40 -6.94
C GLU A 147 12.49 -19.42 -5.82
N GLY A 148 13.72 -19.55 -5.30
CA GLY A 148 14.06 -20.34 -4.11
C GLY A 148 14.56 -21.76 -4.37
N TYR A 149 15.02 -22.10 -5.59
CA TYR A 149 15.52 -23.44 -5.92
C TYR A 149 16.75 -23.36 -6.83
N ALA A 150 17.64 -24.37 -6.75
CA ALA A 150 18.83 -24.48 -7.59
C ALA A 150 18.62 -25.38 -8.82
N ARG A 151 17.69 -26.33 -8.74
CA ARG A 151 17.34 -27.19 -9.87
C ARG A 151 15.85 -27.48 -9.89
N LEU A 152 15.32 -27.64 -11.09
CA LEU A 152 13.94 -27.93 -11.42
C LEU A 152 13.91 -29.14 -12.36
N THR A 153 13.09 -30.13 -12.04
CA THR A 153 12.80 -31.26 -12.94
C THR A 153 11.33 -31.27 -13.34
N ARG A 154 11.04 -31.61 -14.59
CA ARG A 154 9.69 -31.66 -15.17
C ARG A 154 9.44 -33.02 -15.80
N ARG A 155 8.19 -33.46 -15.73
CA ARG A 155 7.68 -34.60 -16.51
C ARG A 155 6.43 -34.18 -17.23
N GLN A 156 6.29 -34.59 -18.48
CA GLN A 156 5.17 -34.24 -19.35
C GLN A 156 4.51 -35.51 -19.89
N ASP A 157 3.25 -35.41 -20.29
CA ASP A 157 2.57 -36.47 -21.04
C ASP A 157 2.88 -36.38 -22.54
N ASP A 158 2.35 -37.33 -23.33
CA ASP A 158 2.57 -37.39 -24.79
C ASP A 158 2.02 -36.18 -25.56
N ARG A 159 1.20 -35.35 -24.92
CA ARG A 159 0.64 -34.11 -25.50
C ARG A 159 1.43 -32.86 -25.07
N GLY A 160 2.50 -33.02 -24.28
CA GLY A 160 3.29 -31.93 -23.73
C GLY A 160 2.67 -31.26 -22.50
N ASN A 161 1.62 -31.84 -21.90
CA ASN A 161 1.06 -31.30 -20.67
C ASN A 161 1.96 -31.64 -19.48
N LEU A 162 2.22 -30.68 -18.60
CA LEU A 162 3.04 -30.86 -17.41
C LEU A 162 2.33 -31.77 -16.39
N ILE A 163 2.84 -32.98 -16.13
CA ILE A 163 2.25 -33.89 -15.14
C ILE A 163 2.96 -33.85 -13.78
N GLU A 164 4.23 -33.44 -13.75
CA GLU A 164 4.99 -33.28 -12.51
C GLU A 164 6.06 -32.20 -12.64
N GLN A 165 6.27 -31.45 -11.56
CA GLN A 165 7.34 -30.49 -11.42
C GLN A 165 7.93 -30.57 -10.01
N SER A 166 9.25 -30.75 -9.87
CA SER A 166 9.93 -30.84 -8.58
C SER A 166 11.09 -29.84 -8.49
N TYR A 167 11.30 -29.28 -7.30
CA TYR A 167 12.30 -28.26 -7.01
C TYR A 167 13.32 -28.76 -5.99
N TRP A 168 14.59 -28.50 -6.28
CA TRP A 168 15.73 -29.03 -5.55
C TRP A 168 16.64 -27.89 -5.08
N GLY A 169 17.13 -27.99 -3.85
CA GLY A 169 18.08 -27.07 -3.25
C GLY A 169 19.50 -27.29 -3.74
N VAL A 170 20.43 -26.48 -3.22
CA VAL A 170 21.86 -26.55 -3.55
C VAL A 170 22.52 -27.87 -3.11
N ASP A 171 21.94 -28.53 -2.10
CA ASP A 171 22.36 -29.83 -1.57
C ASP A 171 21.75 -31.03 -2.31
N GLY A 172 20.98 -30.77 -3.38
CA GLY A 172 20.28 -31.80 -4.15
C GLY A 172 19.04 -32.38 -3.48
N ARG A 173 18.61 -31.85 -2.33
CA ARG A 173 17.39 -32.29 -1.63
C ARG A 173 16.17 -31.45 -2.06
N PRO A 174 14.93 -31.96 -1.93
CA PRO A 174 13.74 -31.17 -2.20
C PRO A 174 13.73 -29.87 -1.38
N ILE A 175 13.34 -28.76 -1.99
CA ILE A 175 13.26 -27.45 -1.33
C ILE A 175 11.92 -26.78 -1.64
N LEU A 176 11.36 -26.03 -0.69
CA LEU A 176 10.17 -25.23 -0.98
C LEU A 176 10.56 -24.06 -1.88
N ARG A 177 9.90 -23.94 -3.05
CA ARG A 177 9.95 -22.69 -3.80
C ARG A 177 9.18 -21.60 -3.07
N LYS A 178 9.33 -20.34 -3.49
CA LYS A 178 8.68 -19.16 -2.92
C LYS A 178 7.15 -19.25 -2.70
N ASN A 179 6.46 -20.12 -3.44
CA ASN A 179 5.02 -20.37 -3.29
C ASN A 179 4.65 -21.49 -2.27
N GLY A 180 5.63 -22.04 -1.55
CA GLY A 180 5.42 -22.88 -0.37
C GLY A 180 5.35 -24.41 -0.61
N PHE A 181 5.85 -24.92 -1.74
CA PHE A 181 5.85 -26.36 -2.05
C PHE A 181 7.15 -26.79 -2.76
N ALA A 182 7.52 -28.07 -2.64
CA ALA A 182 8.70 -28.65 -3.26
C ALA A 182 8.39 -29.48 -4.52
N ARG A 183 7.15 -29.98 -4.65
CA ARG A 183 6.69 -30.67 -5.85
C ARG A 183 5.23 -30.35 -6.16
N LEU A 184 4.91 -30.26 -7.44
CA LEU A 184 3.57 -30.13 -8.01
C LEU A 184 3.29 -31.34 -8.89
N THR A 185 2.13 -31.96 -8.73
CA THR A 185 1.61 -32.95 -9.69
C THR A 185 0.31 -32.44 -10.30
N GLN A 186 0.09 -32.74 -11.58
CA GLN A 186 -1.11 -32.30 -12.31
C GLN A 186 -1.72 -33.46 -13.10
N ARG A 187 -3.03 -33.40 -13.27
CA ARG A 187 -3.79 -34.36 -14.08
C ARG A 187 -4.75 -33.63 -15.01
N TYR A 188 -4.90 -34.17 -16.21
CA TYR A 188 -5.73 -33.60 -17.26
C TYR A 188 -6.81 -34.59 -17.68
N ASP A 189 -7.91 -34.08 -18.23
CA ASP A 189 -8.89 -34.88 -18.96
C ASP A 189 -8.46 -35.16 -20.41
N ASP A 190 -9.26 -35.93 -21.14
CA ASP A 190 -8.99 -36.29 -22.54
C ASP A 190 -9.00 -35.11 -23.52
N ARG A 191 -9.43 -33.92 -23.08
CA ARG A 191 -9.43 -32.68 -23.88
C ARG A 191 -8.28 -31.75 -23.50
N GLY A 192 -7.44 -32.15 -22.53
CA GLY A 192 -6.33 -31.33 -22.04
C GLY A 192 -6.74 -30.29 -21.00
N ASN A 193 -7.95 -30.37 -20.42
CA ASN A 193 -8.33 -29.49 -19.32
C ASN A 193 -7.74 -30.02 -18.00
N LEU A 194 -7.18 -29.11 -17.21
CA LEU A 194 -6.56 -29.44 -15.91
C LEU A 194 -7.63 -29.79 -14.86
N VAL A 195 -7.72 -31.06 -14.47
CA VAL A 195 -8.72 -31.55 -13.50
C VAL A 195 -8.23 -31.64 -12.06
N GLU A 196 -6.91 -31.73 -11.84
CA GLU A 196 -6.34 -31.86 -10.50
C GLU A 196 -4.93 -31.27 -10.41
N GLN A 197 -4.62 -30.65 -9.27
CA GLN A 197 -3.28 -30.23 -8.87
C GLN A 197 -3.02 -30.59 -7.42
N ASP A 198 -1.87 -31.18 -7.10
CA ASP A 198 -1.42 -31.45 -5.74
C ASP A 198 -0.09 -30.76 -5.45
N TYR A 199 0.07 -30.33 -4.20
CA TYR A 199 1.25 -29.66 -3.71
C TYR A 199 1.89 -30.48 -2.59
N TRP A 200 3.18 -30.76 -2.74
CA TRP A 200 3.93 -31.65 -1.87
C TRP A 200 5.09 -30.91 -1.19
N GLY A 201 5.32 -31.19 0.09
CA GLY A 201 6.42 -30.67 0.89
C GLY A 201 7.74 -31.36 0.62
N VAL A 202 8.78 -30.91 1.32
CA VAL A 202 10.14 -31.48 1.21
C VAL A 202 10.24 -32.93 1.72
N ASP A 203 9.30 -33.33 2.58
CA ASP A 203 9.13 -34.68 3.13
C ASP A 203 8.29 -35.61 2.24
N GLY A 204 7.84 -35.12 1.08
CA GLY A 204 6.97 -35.85 0.16
C GLY A 204 5.51 -35.98 0.63
N GLN A 205 5.12 -35.32 1.73
CA GLN A 205 3.74 -35.27 2.20
C GLN A 205 2.99 -34.09 1.56
N PRO A 206 1.65 -34.12 1.47
CA PRO A 206 0.88 -32.97 1.02
C PRO A 206 1.16 -31.74 1.89
N ILE A 207 1.27 -30.57 1.29
CA ILE A 207 1.57 -29.32 1.97
C ILE A 207 0.63 -28.21 1.50
N LEU A 208 0.22 -27.31 2.39
CA LEU A 208 -0.50 -26.13 1.95
C LEU A 208 0.44 -25.19 1.19
N ARG A 209 0.09 -24.83 -0.04
CA ARG A 209 0.72 -23.69 -0.72
C ARG A 209 0.35 -22.39 0.00
N LYS A 210 1.04 -21.30 -0.35
CA LYS A 210 0.85 -19.98 0.28
C LYS A 210 -0.62 -19.49 0.35
N ASN A 211 -1.48 -19.88 -0.59
CA ASN A 211 -2.91 -19.52 -0.61
C ASN A 211 -3.82 -20.55 0.12
N GLY A 212 -3.27 -21.41 0.98
CA GLY A 212 -4.04 -22.12 2.01
C GLY A 212 -4.57 -23.52 1.68
N TYR A 213 -4.20 -24.14 0.55
CA TYR A 213 -4.66 -25.49 0.18
C TYR A 213 -3.54 -26.40 -0.31
N ALA A 214 -3.71 -27.72 -0.18
CA ALA A 214 -2.76 -28.75 -0.62
C ALA A 214 -3.17 -29.44 -1.92
N ARG A 215 -4.45 -29.39 -2.29
CA ARG A 215 -4.95 -29.90 -3.56
C ARG A 215 -6.07 -29.01 -4.12
N LEU A 216 -6.10 -28.90 -5.44
CA LEU A 216 -7.15 -28.24 -6.22
C LEU A 216 -7.76 -29.26 -7.18
N THR A 217 -9.09 -29.36 -7.22
CA THR A 217 -9.80 -30.16 -8.22
C THR A 217 -10.71 -29.27 -9.06
N ARG A 218 -10.86 -29.59 -10.34
CA ARG A 218 -11.69 -28.85 -11.30
C ARG A 218 -12.53 -29.79 -12.15
N ARG A 219 -13.69 -29.30 -12.59
CA ARG A 219 -14.54 -29.96 -13.58
C ARG A 219 -15.02 -28.97 -14.62
N TYR A 220 -15.19 -29.47 -15.83
CA TYR A 220 -15.57 -28.69 -17.00
C TYR A 220 -16.85 -29.25 -17.63
N ASP A 221 -17.59 -28.40 -18.33
CA ASP A 221 -18.66 -28.82 -19.23
C ASP A 221 -18.11 -29.26 -20.60
N ASP A 222 -19.03 -29.59 -21.52
CA ASP A 222 -18.68 -30.04 -22.86
C ASP A 222 -18.04 -28.96 -23.76
N ARG A 223 -18.03 -27.70 -23.34
CA ARG A 223 -17.41 -26.59 -24.08
C ARG A 223 -16.09 -26.16 -23.46
N GLY A 224 -15.67 -26.79 -22.37
CA GLY A 224 -14.46 -26.44 -21.62
C GLY A 224 -14.67 -25.29 -20.63
N ASN A 225 -15.91 -24.93 -20.30
CA ASN A 225 -16.18 -23.95 -19.25
C ASN A 225 -16.05 -24.60 -17.87
N LEU A 226 -15.42 -23.91 -16.92
CA LEU A 226 -15.21 -24.40 -15.56
C LEU A 226 -16.54 -24.42 -14.79
N ILE A 227 -17.10 -25.59 -14.49
CA ILE A 227 -18.37 -25.69 -13.75
C ILE A 227 -18.19 -25.89 -12.25
N GLU A 228 -17.00 -26.33 -11.82
CA GLU A 228 -16.72 -26.60 -10.41
C GLU A 228 -15.22 -26.50 -10.11
N GLN A 229 -14.89 -25.89 -8.97
CA GLN A 229 -13.55 -25.87 -8.41
C GLN A 229 -13.61 -26.15 -6.90
N SER A 230 -12.72 -26.99 -6.36
CA SER A 230 -12.68 -27.31 -4.91
C SER A 230 -11.26 -27.34 -4.36
N TYR A 231 -11.11 -26.93 -3.10
CA TYR A 231 -9.84 -26.82 -2.40
C TYR A 231 -9.80 -27.79 -1.22
N TRP A 232 -8.68 -28.49 -1.10
CA TRP A 232 -8.50 -29.56 -0.14
C TRP A 232 -7.25 -29.34 0.70
N GLY A 233 -7.35 -29.62 2.00
CA GLY A 233 -6.25 -29.58 2.95
C GLY A 233 -5.34 -30.81 2.87
N VAL A 234 -4.32 -30.82 3.71
CA VAL A 234 -3.26 -31.86 3.75
C VAL A 234 -3.82 -33.28 3.97
N GLY A 235 -4.92 -33.42 4.71
CA GLY A 235 -5.56 -34.71 4.98
C GLY A 235 -6.71 -35.06 4.02
N GLY A 236 -6.88 -34.33 2.92
CA GLY A 236 -7.96 -34.55 1.96
C GLY A 236 -9.32 -34.03 2.38
N GLN A 237 -9.42 -33.32 3.51
CA GLN A 237 -10.64 -32.60 3.90
C GLN A 237 -10.82 -31.32 3.08
N PRO A 238 -12.05 -30.86 2.79
CA PRO A 238 -12.28 -29.52 2.26
C PRO A 238 -11.65 -28.47 3.17
N ILE A 239 -11.03 -27.44 2.60
CA ILE A 239 -10.47 -26.30 3.34
C ILE A 239 -10.85 -25.00 2.65
N LEU A 240 -10.99 -23.93 3.43
CA LEU A 240 -11.24 -22.61 2.83
C LEU A 240 -9.96 -22.10 2.17
N HIS A 241 -10.13 -21.59 0.95
CA HIS A 241 -9.16 -20.75 0.27
C HIS A 241 -9.13 -19.34 0.89
N GLU A 242 -8.13 -18.51 0.55
CA GLU A 242 -7.96 -17.16 1.07
C GLU A 242 -9.18 -16.23 0.86
N GLU A 243 -10.04 -16.55 -0.11
CA GLU A 243 -11.30 -15.83 -0.38
C GLU A 243 -12.51 -16.31 0.44
N GLY A 244 -12.33 -17.29 1.35
CA GLY A 244 -13.35 -17.67 2.33
C GLY A 244 -14.28 -18.84 1.96
N TYR A 245 -14.00 -19.59 0.89
CA TYR A 245 -14.80 -20.76 0.47
C TYR A 245 -13.94 -21.98 0.14
N ALA A 246 -14.50 -23.17 0.26
CA ALA A 246 -13.85 -24.44 -0.07
C ALA A 246 -14.22 -24.95 -1.47
N ARG A 247 -15.38 -24.55 -2.00
CA ARG A 247 -15.86 -24.96 -3.32
C ARG A 247 -16.59 -23.82 -4.05
N LEU A 248 -16.28 -23.65 -5.32
CA LEU A 248 -16.93 -22.76 -6.27
C LEU A 248 -17.72 -23.60 -7.28
N ILE A 249 -18.95 -23.21 -7.57
CA ILE A 249 -19.78 -23.79 -8.62
C ILE A 249 -20.17 -22.66 -9.59
N GLN A 250 -20.05 -22.90 -10.89
CA GLN A 250 -20.38 -21.93 -11.93
C GLN A 250 -21.36 -22.53 -12.94
N ARG A 251 -22.18 -21.67 -13.55
CA ARG A 251 -23.11 -22.04 -14.62
C ARG A 251 -23.02 -21.03 -15.76
N TYR A 252 -23.22 -21.52 -16.97
CA TYR A 252 -23.11 -20.74 -18.19
C TYR A 252 -24.38 -20.89 -19.04
N ASP A 253 -24.65 -19.88 -19.86
CA ASP A 253 -25.65 -19.96 -20.91
C ASP A 253 -25.12 -20.69 -22.17
N ASP A 254 -25.97 -20.81 -23.20
CA ASP A 254 -25.64 -21.43 -24.48
C ASP A 254 -24.66 -20.62 -25.34
N ARG A 255 -24.20 -19.46 -24.90
CA ARG A 255 -23.15 -18.66 -25.55
C ARG A 255 -21.84 -18.68 -24.77
N GLY A 256 -21.82 -19.30 -23.59
CA GLY A 256 -20.66 -19.35 -22.71
C GLY A 256 -20.54 -18.15 -21.78
N ASN A 257 -21.60 -17.33 -21.65
CA ASN A 257 -21.64 -16.27 -20.65
C ASN A 257 -21.97 -16.85 -19.28
N LEU A 258 -21.29 -16.37 -18.25
CA LEU A 258 -21.46 -16.84 -16.87
C LEU A 258 -22.76 -16.32 -16.28
N ILE A 259 -23.75 -17.18 -16.01
CA ILE A 259 -25.06 -16.76 -15.46
C ILE A 259 -25.17 -16.92 -13.94
N GLU A 260 -24.33 -17.77 -13.32
CA GLU A 260 -24.35 -17.99 -11.87
C GLU A 260 -22.97 -18.40 -11.34
N GLN A 261 -22.63 -17.91 -10.14
CA GLN A 261 -21.53 -18.42 -9.31
C GLN A 261 -22.00 -18.60 -7.87
N SER A 262 -21.62 -19.70 -7.22
CA SER A 262 -21.92 -19.94 -5.81
C SER A 262 -20.73 -20.51 -5.03
N TYR A 263 -20.66 -20.15 -3.75
CA TYR A 263 -19.52 -20.37 -2.86
C TYR A 263 -19.94 -21.21 -1.67
N TRP A 264 -19.20 -22.29 -1.41
CA TRP A 264 -19.57 -23.34 -0.47
C TRP A 264 -18.44 -23.60 0.52
N GLY A 265 -18.81 -23.74 1.80
CA GLY A 265 -17.91 -23.98 2.91
C GLY A 265 -17.46 -25.43 3.03
N VAL A 266 -16.65 -25.68 4.05
CA VAL A 266 -16.10 -27.03 4.34
C VAL A 266 -17.16 -28.04 4.77
N ASP A 267 -18.32 -27.57 5.23
CA ASP A 267 -19.49 -28.36 5.64
C ASP A 267 -20.48 -28.62 4.48
N GLY A 268 -20.16 -28.17 3.27
CA GLY A 268 -21.02 -28.29 2.09
C GLY A 268 -22.22 -27.35 2.10
N ARG A 269 -22.23 -26.32 2.95
CA ARG A 269 -23.27 -25.27 2.96
C ARG A 269 -22.78 -24.00 2.27
N PRO A 270 -23.67 -23.15 1.73
CA PRO A 270 -23.25 -21.88 1.17
C PRO A 270 -22.54 -21.03 2.22
N VAL A 271 -21.49 -20.32 1.84
CA VAL A 271 -20.74 -19.40 2.71
C VAL A 271 -20.50 -18.09 1.99
N LEU A 272 -20.36 -17.00 2.74
CA LEU A 272 -19.98 -15.73 2.16
C LEU A 272 -18.50 -15.76 1.79
N ARG A 273 -18.17 -15.32 0.57
CA ARG A 273 -16.78 -14.98 0.21
C ARG A 273 -16.37 -13.64 0.82
N ASP A 274 -15.10 -13.30 0.72
CA ASP A 274 -14.50 -12.06 1.24
C ASP A 274 -15.26 -10.74 0.90
N ASN A 275 -15.97 -10.69 -0.23
CA ASN A 275 -16.78 -9.54 -0.67
C ASN A 275 -18.26 -9.58 -0.20
N GLY A 276 -18.63 -10.50 0.71
CA GLY A 276 -19.87 -10.42 1.48
C GLY A 276 -21.10 -11.18 0.93
N TYR A 277 -20.96 -12.04 -0.08
CA TYR A 277 -22.07 -12.78 -0.69
C TYR A 277 -21.73 -14.27 -0.91
N ALA A 278 -22.74 -15.13 -0.98
CA ALA A 278 -22.61 -16.58 -1.19
C ALA A 278 -22.97 -17.03 -2.61
N ARG A 279 -23.74 -16.22 -3.36
CA ARG A 279 -24.04 -16.47 -4.77
C ARG A 279 -24.15 -15.16 -5.54
N LEU A 280 -23.67 -15.16 -6.78
CA LEU A 280 -23.82 -14.11 -7.79
C LEU A 280 -24.63 -14.68 -8.95
N THR A 281 -25.57 -13.90 -9.49
CA THR A 281 -26.25 -14.18 -10.76
C THR A 281 -26.03 -13.04 -11.72
N CYS A 282 -25.83 -13.33 -13.00
CA CYS A 282 -25.56 -12.34 -14.05
C CYS A 282 -26.54 -12.50 -15.20
N GLU A 283 -26.90 -11.38 -15.82
CA GLU A 283 -27.80 -11.30 -16.97
C GLU A 283 -27.11 -10.56 -18.12
N TYR A 284 -27.31 -11.03 -19.35
CA TYR A 284 -26.69 -10.47 -20.54
C TYR A 284 -27.73 -10.14 -21.61
N ASP A 285 -27.44 -9.13 -22.42
CA ASP A 285 -28.20 -8.85 -23.63
C ASP A 285 -27.81 -9.78 -24.80
N ASP A 286 -28.46 -9.59 -25.94
CA ASP A 286 -28.20 -10.37 -27.15
C ASP A 286 -26.82 -10.16 -27.77
N ARG A 287 -26.05 -9.16 -27.33
CA ARG A 287 -24.68 -8.90 -27.78
C ARG A 287 -23.64 -9.46 -26.81
N GLY A 288 -24.09 -10.01 -25.67
CA GLY A 288 -23.20 -10.50 -24.61
C GLY A 288 -22.74 -9.40 -23.64
N SER A 289 -23.38 -8.23 -23.66
CA SER A 289 -23.13 -7.14 -22.70
C SER A 289 -23.83 -7.46 -21.38
N LEU A 290 -23.16 -7.27 -20.25
CA LEU A 290 -23.71 -7.52 -18.91
C LEU A 290 -24.76 -6.46 -18.56
N ILE A 291 -26.04 -6.83 -18.46
CA ILE A 291 -27.14 -5.90 -18.15
C ILE A 291 -27.60 -5.98 -16.69
N GLY A 292 -27.16 -6.99 -15.93
CA GLY A 292 -27.51 -7.10 -14.53
C GLY A 292 -26.64 -8.05 -13.73
N GLU A 293 -26.49 -7.74 -12.44
CA GLU A 293 -25.89 -8.62 -11.43
C GLU A 293 -26.74 -8.63 -10.17
N ALA A 294 -26.88 -9.77 -9.50
CA ALA A 294 -27.52 -9.83 -8.18
C ALA A 294 -26.75 -10.72 -7.20
N TYR A 295 -26.71 -10.27 -5.94
CA TYR A 295 -25.90 -10.83 -4.86
C TYR A 295 -26.78 -11.44 -3.78
N TRP A 296 -26.50 -12.69 -3.44
CA TRP A 296 -27.34 -13.50 -2.58
C TRP A 296 -26.57 -14.02 -1.36
N GLY A 297 -27.18 -13.96 -0.19
CA GLY A 297 -26.66 -14.50 1.05
C GLY A 297 -26.82 -16.02 1.17
N VAL A 298 -26.37 -16.57 2.29
CA VAL A 298 -26.33 -18.03 2.55
C VAL A 298 -27.71 -18.69 2.50
N GLY A 299 -28.77 -17.97 2.88
CA GLY A 299 -30.16 -18.47 2.84
C GLY A 299 -30.90 -18.19 1.53
N GLY A 300 -30.21 -17.67 0.50
CA GLY A 300 -30.82 -17.32 -0.79
C GLY A 300 -31.57 -15.99 -0.81
N GLN A 301 -31.51 -15.20 0.28
CA GLN A 301 -32.00 -13.82 0.30
C GLN A 301 -31.03 -12.86 -0.41
N PRO A 302 -31.50 -11.76 -1.02
CA PRO A 302 -30.62 -10.69 -1.47
C PRO A 302 -29.76 -10.16 -0.32
N ILE A 303 -28.49 -9.85 -0.59
CA ILE A 303 -27.57 -9.27 0.41
C ILE A 303 -26.74 -8.17 -0.23
N LEU A 304 -26.37 -7.15 0.56
CA LEU A 304 -25.46 -6.13 0.09
C LEU A 304 -24.05 -6.71 -0.09
N HIS A 305 -23.49 -6.56 -1.29
CA HIS A 305 -22.06 -6.71 -1.54
C HIS A 305 -21.27 -5.58 -0.85
N LYS A 306 -19.95 -5.72 -0.69
CA LYS A 306 -19.07 -4.71 -0.05
C LYS A 306 -19.21 -3.26 -0.57
N ASP A 307 -19.75 -3.07 -1.77
CA ASP A 307 -19.99 -1.76 -2.37
C ASP A 307 -21.36 -1.16 -2.04
N GLY A 308 -22.18 -1.83 -1.22
CA GLY A 308 -23.39 -1.28 -0.60
C GLY A 308 -24.71 -1.56 -1.33
N TYR A 309 -24.74 -2.46 -2.31
CA TYR A 309 -25.94 -2.81 -3.08
C TYR A 309 -26.12 -4.32 -3.25
N ALA A 310 -27.35 -4.78 -3.48
CA ALA A 310 -27.70 -6.19 -3.68
C ALA A 310 -27.94 -6.54 -5.14
N ARG A 311 -28.29 -5.57 -5.99
CA ARG A 311 -28.43 -5.77 -7.43
C ARG A 311 -27.95 -4.55 -8.22
N LEU A 312 -27.34 -4.80 -9.36
CA LEU A 312 -26.87 -3.83 -10.35
C LEU A 312 -27.68 -4.01 -11.63
N SER A 313 -28.01 -2.92 -12.31
CA SER A 313 -28.59 -2.94 -13.65
C SER A 313 -27.84 -1.96 -14.55
N GLN A 314 -27.58 -2.37 -15.79
CA GLN A 314 -26.82 -1.59 -16.77
C GLN A 314 -27.54 -1.56 -18.12
N GLN A 315 -27.37 -0.46 -18.84
CA GLN A 315 -27.88 -0.28 -20.20
C GLN A 315 -26.79 0.31 -21.09
N TYR A 316 -26.78 -0.10 -22.35
CA TYR A 316 -25.79 0.30 -23.34
C TYR A 316 -26.45 0.88 -24.58
N ASP A 317 -25.74 1.77 -25.27
CA ASP A 317 -26.09 2.20 -26.62
C ASP A 317 -25.70 1.16 -27.69
N ASP A 318 -26.01 1.46 -28.95
CA ASP A 318 -25.70 0.59 -30.08
C ASP A 318 -24.20 0.37 -30.34
N ARG A 319 -23.32 1.18 -29.74
CA ARG A 319 -21.86 1.07 -29.86
C ARG A 319 -21.24 0.34 -28.66
N GLY A 320 -22.05 -0.03 -27.68
CA GLY A 320 -21.59 -0.68 -26.45
C GLY A 320 -21.12 0.30 -25.37
N ASN A 321 -21.44 1.58 -25.48
CA ASN A 321 -21.16 2.56 -24.42
C ASN A 321 -22.22 2.49 -23.33
N LEU A 322 -21.81 2.52 -22.06
CA LEU A 322 -22.71 2.48 -20.90
C LEU A 322 -23.51 3.78 -20.82
N ILE A 323 -24.83 3.74 -21.00
CA ILE A 323 -25.71 4.93 -20.92
C ILE A 323 -26.42 5.08 -19.58
N GLU A 324 -26.63 3.97 -18.85
CA GLU A 324 -27.24 4.00 -17.53
C GLU A 324 -26.71 2.87 -16.64
N GLN A 325 -26.54 3.16 -15.35
CA GLN A 325 -26.22 2.19 -14.31
C GLN A 325 -27.01 2.49 -13.04
N SER A 326 -27.72 1.49 -12.50
CA SER A 326 -28.59 1.61 -11.32
C SER A 326 -28.29 0.56 -10.25
N TYR A 327 -28.39 0.95 -8.97
CA TYR A 327 -28.11 0.10 -7.81
C TYR A 327 -29.34 -0.09 -6.93
N TRP A 328 -29.60 -1.33 -6.54
CA TRP A 328 -30.79 -1.74 -5.82
C TRP A 328 -30.44 -2.41 -4.50
N GLY A 329 -31.20 -2.10 -3.46
CA GLY A 329 -31.12 -2.71 -2.14
C GLY A 329 -31.73 -4.11 -2.10
N VAL A 330 -31.73 -4.71 -0.91
CA VAL A 330 -32.27 -6.06 -0.68
C VAL A 330 -33.79 -6.17 -0.83
N ASP A 331 -34.47 -5.02 -0.87
CA ASP A 331 -35.91 -4.84 -1.00
C ASP A 331 -36.33 -4.39 -2.42
N ASP A 332 -35.42 -4.50 -3.40
CA ASP A 332 -35.59 -4.04 -4.78
C ASP A 332 -35.91 -2.54 -4.93
N ARG A 333 -35.54 -1.74 -3.92
CA ARG A 333 -35.61 -0.28 -3.99
C ARG A 333 -34.25 0.31 -4.33
N PRO A 334 -34.18 1.47 -5.02
CA PRO A 334 -32.91 2.14 -5.25
C PRO A 334 -32.15 2.36 -3.94
N ILE A 335 -30.84 2.11 -3.93
CA ILE A 335 -29.98 2.33 -2.77
C ILE A 335 -28.71 3.07 -3.18
N LEU A 336 -28.17 3.90 -2.29
CA LEU A 336 -26.89 4.53 -2.56
C LEU A 336 -25.76 3.50 -2.47
N HIS A 337 -24.97 3.38 -3.52
CA HIS A 337 -23.74 2.61 -3.48
C HIS A 337 -22.61 3.41 -2.80
N LYS A 338 -21.43 2.80 -2.60
CA LYS A 338 -20.28 3.42 -1.89
C LYS A 338 -19.83 4.81 -2.37
N ASN A 339 -20.18 5.26 -3.58
CA ASN A 339 -19.88 6.61 -4.05
C ASN A 339 -21.04 7.62 -3.88
N GLY A 340 -22.12 7.23 -3.20
CA GLY A 340 -23.16 8.16 -2.74
C GLY A 340 -24.33 8.41 -3.68
N TYR A 341 -24.52 7.60 -4.73
CA TYR A 341 -25.67 7.71 -5.66
C TYR A 341 -26.34 6.36 -5.88
N ALA A 342 -27.59 6.35 -6.38
CA ALA A 342 -28.35 5.16 -6.71
C ALA A 342 -28.42 4.88 -8.21
N ARG A 343 -28.26 5.91 -9.05
CA ARG A 343 -28.19 5.78 -10.51
C ARG A 343 -27.19 6.76 -11.12
N LEU A 344 -26.49 6.30 -12.16
CA LEU A 344 -25.62 7.07 -13.04
C LEU A 344 -26.21 7.04 -14.45
N THR A 345 -26.21 8.17 -15.14
CA THR A 345 -26.49 8.26 -16.58
C THR A 345 -25.31 8.90 -17.30
N CYS A 346 -24.98 8.41 -18.49
CA CYS A 346 -23.85 8.90 -19.29
C CYS A 346 -24.30 9.26 -20.71
N GLU A 347 -23.69 10.29 -21.27
CA GLU A 347 -23.88 10.69 -22.67
C GLU A 347 -22.54 10.78 -23.39
N TYR A 348 -22.54 10.46 -24.69
CA TYR A 348 -21.34 10.42 -25.52
C TYR A 348 -21.53 11.22 -26.80
N ASP A 349 -20.42 11.74 -27.34
CA ASP A 349 -20.39 12.32 -28.68
C ASP A 349 -20.33 11.24 -29.79
N ASP A 350 -20.37 11.68 -31.05
CA ASP A 350 -20.28 10.81 -32.22
C ASP A 350 -18.95 10.04 -32.36
N ARG A 351 -17.93 10.38 -31.56
CA ARG A 351 -16.63 9.68 -31.53
C ARG A 351 -16.54 8.70 -30.35
N GLY A 352 -17.56 8.64 -29.49
CA GLY A 352 -17.58 7.82 -28.28
C GLY A 352 -16.87 8.48 -27.09
N SER A 353 -16.61 9.78 -27.15
CA SER A 353 -16.07 10.54 -26.01
C SER A 353 -17.19 10.89 -25.03
N LEU A 354 -16.98 10.67 -23.73
CA LEU A 354 -17.95 10.96 -22.68
C LEU A 354 -18.16 12.49 -22.54
N ILE A 355 -19.36 12.98 -22.80
CA ILE A 355 -19.69 14.42 -22.71
C ILE A 355 -20.41 14.77 -21.41
N GLU A 356 -21.12 13.82 -20.80
CA GLU A 356 -21.85 14.06 -19.55
C GLU A 356 -21.94 12.80 -18.68
N GLU A 357 -21.84 13.01 -17.36
CA GLU A 357 -22.29 12.07 -16.32
C GLU A 357 -23.24 12.79 -15.37
N ALA A 358 -24.36 12.15 -15.00
CA ALA A 358 -25.28 12.65 -13.98
C ALA A 358 -25.62 11.59 -12.93
N TYR A 359 -25.71 12.01 -11.67
CA TYR A 359 -25.85 11.14 -10.51
C TYR A 359 -27.17 11.40 -9.79
N TRP A 360 -27.92 10.33 -9.53
CA TRP A 360 -29.29 10.39 -9.03
C TRP A 360 -29.43 9.64 -7.70
N GLY A 361 -30.17 10.23 -6.77
CA GLY A 361 -30.52 9.65 -5.47
C GLY A 361 -31.61 8.59 -5.57
N VAL A 362 -31.98 8.05 -4.41
CA VAL A 362 -32.98 6.97 -4.30
C VAL A 362 -34.40 7.42 -4.64
N ASP A 363 -34.65 8.73 -4.60
CA ASP A 363 -35.88 9.42 -4.96
C ASP A 363 -35.93 9.84 -6.44
N GLY A 364 -34.86 9.53 -7.19
CA GLY A 364 -34.72 9.93 -8.60
C GLY A 364 -34.34 11.40 -8.81
N GLN A 365 -34.05 12.15 -7.74
CA GLN A 365 -33.55 13.52 -7.84
C GLN A 365 -32.03 13.54 -7.98
N PRO A 366 -31.42 14.59 -8.56
CA PRO A 366 -29.97 14.73 -8.58
C PRO A 366 -29.39 14.67 -7.16
N ILE A 367 -28.27 13.96 -6.97
CA ILE A 367 -27.58 13.86 -5.69
C ILE A 367 -26.09 14.08 -5.87
N LEU A 368 -25.43 14.67 -4.88
CA LEU A 368 -23.98 14.82 -4.91
C LEU A 368 -23.31 13.45 -4.67
N GLN A 369 -22.49 13.01 -5.63
CA GLN A 369 -21.61 11.87 -5.40
C GLN A 369 -20.46 12.26 -4.44
N ARG A 370 -19.68 11.28 -4.00
CA ARG A 370 -18.56 11.38 -3.05
C ARG A 370 -17.58 12.56 -3.25
N ASP A 371 -17.33 13.04 -4.47
CA ASP A 371 -16.50 14.23 -4.74
C ASP A 371 -17.28 15.55 -4.80
N GLY A 372 -18.56 15.57 -4.44
CA GLY A 372 -19.32 16.78 -4.13
C GLY A 372 -20.05 17.45 -5.32
N TYR A 373 -20.42 16.71 -6.35
CA TYR A 373 -21.20 17.22 -7.50
C TYR A 373 -22.24 16.20 -7.96
N ALA A 374 -23.32 16.67 -8.60
CA ALA A 374 -24.41 15.84 -9.12
C ALA A 374 -24.34 15.63 -10.63
N ARG A 375 -23.58 16.46 -11.35
CA ARG A 375 -23.35 16.29 -12.79
C ARG A 375 -21.95 16.78 -13.19
N LEU A 376 -21.30 16.04 -14.09
CA LEU A 376 -20.05 16.38 -14.76
C LEU A 376 -20.33 16.59 -16.24
N ALA A 377 -19.90 17.71 -16.80
CA ALA A 377 -19.89 17.94 -18.24
C ALA A 377 -18.46 18.08 -18.76
N GLN A 378 -18.19 17.53 -19.94
CA GLN A 378 -16.87 17.53 -20.57
C GLN A 378 -16.93 18.04 -22.01
N GLN A 379 -15.86 18.68 -22.46
CA GLN A 379 -15.72 19.13 -23.84
C GLN A 379 -14.33 18.77 -24.36
N TYR A 380 -14.26 18.43 -25.65
CA TYR A 380 -13.05 18.01 -26.33
C TYR A 380 -12.76 18.87 -27.55
N ASP A 381 -11.49 18.98 -27.92
CA ASP A 381 -11.09 19.53 -29.21
C ASP A 381 -11.21 18.48 -30.34
N ASP A 382 -10.93 18.90 -31.58
CA ASP A 382 -10.98 18.02 -32.76
C ASP A 382 -9.97 16.88 -32.74
N ARG A 383 -8.98 16.91 -31.84
CA ARG A 383 -7.99 15.84 -31.66
C ARG A 383 -8.36 14.88 -30.52
N GLY A 384 -9.48 15.14 -29.83
CA GLY A 384 -9.93 14.36 -28.68
C GLY A 384 -9.26 14.76 -27.36
N ASN A 385 -8.58 15.91 -27.30
CA ASN A 385 -8.03 16.41 -26.04
C ASN A 385 -9.13 17.09 -25.22
N LEU A 386 -9.16 16.82 -23.91
CA LEU A 386 -10.12 17.41 -22.98
C LEU A 386 -9.81 18.89 -22.74
N ILE A 387 -10.68 19.80 -23.19
CA ILE A 387 -10.48 21.24 -23.07
C ILE A 387 -11.25 21.86 -21.89
N GLU A 388 -12.33 21.21 -21.43
CA GLU A 388 -13.12 21.69 -20.30
C GLU A 388 -13.74 20.53 -19.49
N GLN A 389 -13.80 20.72 -18.17
CA GLN A 389 -14.64 19.96 -17.25
C GLN A 389 -15.41 20.91 -16.32
N SER A 390 -16.72 20.71 -16.19
CA SER A 390 -17.60 21.54 -15.36
C SER A 390 -18.45 20.67 -14.42
N TYR A 391 -18.59 21.10 -13.17
CA TYR A 391 -19.25 20.38 -12.08
C TYR A 391 -20.48 21.14 -11.60
N TRP A 392 -21.62 20.44 -11.51
CA TRP A 392 -22.91 21.06 -11.21
C TRP A 392 -23.55 20.40 -9.99
N GLY A 393 -24.22 21.21 -9.17
CA GLY A 393 -24.97 20.81 -7.99
C GLY A 393 -26.34 20.25 -8.32
N VAL A 394 -27.08 19.89 -7.27
CA VAL A 394 -28.42 19.30 -7.38
C VAL A 394 -29.47 20.27 -7.91
N ASP A 395 -29.21 21.57 -7.80
CA ASP A 395 -30.02 22.68 -8.30
C ASP A 395 -29.69 23.06 -9.75
N GLY A 396 -28.76 22.33 -10.39
CA GLY A 396 -28.29 22.63 -11.74
C GLY A 396 -27.35 23.84 -11.82
N GLN A 397 -26.92 24.40 -10.70
CA GLN A 397 -25.94 25.50 -10.66
C GLN A 397 -24.51 24.94 -10.53
N PRO A 398 -23.47 25.66 -10.99
CA PRO A 398 -22.08 25.24 -10.79
C PRO A 398 -21.78 25.05 -9.29
N ILE A 399 -21.04 23.99 -8.93
CA ILE A 399 -20.67 23.70 -7.53
C ILE A 399 -19.20 23.34 -7.41
N LEU A 400 -18.57 23.72 -6.29
CA LEU A 400 -17.19 23.35 -6.03
C LEU A 400 -17.09 21.85 -5.71
N ARG A 401 -16.37 21.09 -6.54
CA ARG A 401 -16.00 19.71 -6.18
C ARG A 401 -15.04 19.69 -5.00
N LYS A 402 -14.80 18.51 -4.43
CA LYS A 402 -13.88 18.28 -3.30
C LYS A 402 -12.46 18.83 -3.49
N LYS A 403 -11.98 19.07 -4.71
CA LYS A 403 -10.68 19.72 -5.00
C LYS A 403 -10.73 21.26 -5.07
N GLY A 404 -11.87 21.88 -4.78
CA GLY A 404 -12.01 23.31 -4.50
C GLY A 404 -12.44 24.20 -5.67
N PHE A 405 -12.94 23.65 -6.78
CA PHE A 405 -13.34 24.42 -7.97
C PHE A 405 -14.56 23.79 -8.67
N ALA A 406 -15.30 24.59 -9.46
CA ALA A 406 -16.49 24.19 -10.19
C ALA A 406 -16.24 23.95 -11.69
N ARG A 407 -15.17 24.53 -12.26
CA ARG A 407 -14.76 24.25 -13.64
C ARG A 407 -13.24 24.23 -13.78
N LEU A 408 -12.73 23.35 -14.64
CA LEU A 408 -11.35 23.28 -15.11
C LEU A 408 -11.34 23.49 -16.63
N THR A 409 -10.45 24.35 -17.11
CA THR A 409 -10.15 24.52 -18.54
C THR A 409 -8.70 24.15 -18.81
N GLN A 410 -8.43 23.50 -19.94
CA GLN A 410 -7.10 23.05 -20.35
C GLN A 410 -6.76 23.58 -21.74
N ARG A 411 -5.48 23.87 -21.96
CA ARG A 411 -4.94 24.25 -23.28
C ARG A 411 -3.73 23.41 -23.62
N TYR A 412 -3.59 23.09 -24.90
CA TYR A 412 -2.56 22.21 -25.41
C TYR A 412 -1.67 22.90 -26.44
N ASP A 413 -0.44 22.43 -26.59
CA ASP A 413 0.38 22.71 -27.77
C ASP A 413 0.03 21.75 -28.92
N ASP A 414 0.64 21.95 -30.09
CA ASP A 414 0.40 21.09 -31.26
C ASP A 414 0.86 19.64 -31.09
N ARG A 415 1.64 19.34 -30.04
CA ARG A 415 2.11 17.99 -29.71
C ARG A 415 1.21 17.29 -28.69
N GLY A 416 0.18 17.98 -28.17
CA GLY A 416 -0.71 17.46 -27.13
C GLY A 416 -0.18 17.65 -25.70
N ASN A 417 0.84 18.48 -25.50
CA ASN A 417 1.31 18.84 -24.16
C ASN A 417 0.42 19.89 -23.52
N ILE A 418 0.06 19.74 -22.24
CA ILE A 418 -0.78 20.71 -21.52
C ILE A 418 0.02 21.97 -21.21
N LEU A 419 -0.29 23.06 -21.90
CA LEU A 419 0.30 24.39 -21.66
C LEU A 419 -0.30 25.09 -20.44
N GLU A 420 -1.58 24.87 -20.17
CA GLU A 420 -2.31 25.61 -19.15
C GLU A 420 -3.44 24.79 -18.52
N GLU A 421 -3.64 24.98 -17.23
CA GLU A 421 -4.84 24.59 -16.48
C GLU A 421 -5.36 25.81 -15.70
N ALA A 422 -6.65 26.11 -15.80
CA ALA A 422 -7.28 27.17 -15.01
C ALA A 422 -8.53 26.67 -14.29
N TYR A 423 -8.71 27.13 -13.04
CA TYR A 423 -9.75 26.69 -12.13
C TYR A 423 -10.71 27.83 -11.81
N TRP A 424 -11.99 27.54 -11.93
CA TRP A 424 -13.06 28.54 -11.83
C TRP A 424 -14.03 28.15 -10.71
N GLY A 425 -14.50 29.15 -9.97
CA GLY A 425 -15.50 29.04 -8.92
C GLY A 425 -16.90 28.87 -9.46
N ALA A 426 -17.85 28.66 -8.55
CA ALA A 426 -19.27 28.52 -8.90
C ALA A 426 -19.88 29.80 -9.49
N ASP A 427 -19.28 30.95 -9.19
CA ASP A 427 -19.62 32.28 -9.71
C ASP A 427 -19.00 32.57 -11.10
N GLY A 428 -18.29 31.61 -11.68
CA GLY A 428 -17.58 31.75 -12.95
C GLY A 428 -16.29 32.58 -12.87
N GLN A 429 -15.88 33.02 -11.68
CA GLN A 429 -14.63 33.74 -11.46
C GLN A 429 -13.47 32.78 -11.18
N PRO A 430 -12.21 33.15 -11.43
CA PRO A 430 -11.07 32.33 -11.04
C PRO A 430 -11.07 32.03 -9.53
N ILE A 431 -10.76 30.79 -9.13
CA ILE A 431 -10.70 30.37 -7.72
C ILE A 431 -9.45 29.57 -7.43
N LEU A 432 -8.88 29.71 -6.22
CA LEU A 432 -7.77 28.87 -5.79
C LEU A 432 -8.23 27.43 -5.58
N ASN A 433 -7.55 26.49 -6.23
CA ASN A 433 -7.72 25.06 -5.96
C ASN A 433 -7.13 24.69 -4.58
N LYS A 434 -7.28 23.41 -4.17
CA LYS A 434 -6.69 22.91 -2.91
C LYS A 434 -5.17 23.04 -2.78
N ASP A 435 -4.45 23.22 -3.88
CA ASP A 435 -3.00 23.42 -3.88
C ASP A 435 -2.60 24.91 -3.84
N GLY A 436 -3.57 25.82 -3.79
CA GLY A 436 -3.37 27.25 -3.50
C GLY A 436 -3.26 28.17 -4.72
N TYR A 437 -3.62 27.73 -5.93
CA TYR A 437 -3.52 28.54 -7.15
C TYR A 437 -4.76 28.42 -8.03
N ALA A 438 -5.06 29.45 -8.82
CA ALA A 438 -6.20 29.52 -9.75
C ALA A 438 -5.83 29.15 -11.18
N ARG A 439 -4.56 29.28 -11.57
CA ARG A 439 -4.07 28.83 -12.87
C ARG A 439 -2.64 28.31 -12.76
N LEU A 440 -2.34 27.27 -13.53
CA LEU A 440 -1.02 26.70 -13.71
C LEU A 440 -0.64 26.75 -15.19
N THR A 441 0.53 27.29 -15.50
CA THR A 441 1.11 27.26 -16.85
C THR A 441 2.37 26.39 -16.88
N ARG A 442 2.58 25.67 -17.98
CA ARG A 442 3.74 24.82 -18.20
C ARG A 442 4.48 25.22 -19.47
N LYS A 443 5.80 25.05 -19.47
CA LYS A 443 6.64 25.15 -20.67
C LYS A 443 7.41 23.86 -20.86
N TYR A 444 7.70 23.55 -22.11
CA TYR A 444 8.35 22.32 -22.52
C TYR A 444 9.58 22.62 -23.37
N ASP A 445 10.59 21.76 -23.29
CA ASP A 445 11.66 21.77 -24.28
C ASP A 445 11.24 21.02 -25.58
N GLY A 446 12.18 20.86 -26.50
CA GLY A 446 11.97 20.13 -27.76
C GLY A 446 11.80 18.61 -27.60
N ARG A 447 11.90 18.08 -26.37
CA ARG A 447 11.76 16.65 -26.03
C ARG A 447 10.61 16.39 -25.06
N ASP A 448 9.71 17.35 -24.92
CA ASP A 448 8.53 17.28 -24.04
C ASP A 448 8.89 17.16 -22.55
N ASN A 449 10.12 17.51 -22.15
CA ASN A 449 10.44 17.68 -20.73
C ASN A 449 9.87 19.02 -20.25
N VAL A 450 9.24 19.03 -19.08
CA VAL A 450 8.71 20.27 -18.50
C VAL A 450 9.85 21.14 -17.99
N THR A 451 10.03 22.32 -18.56
CA THR A 451 11.09 23.26 -18.17
C THR A 451 10.61 24.33 -17.19
N GLU A 452 9.30 24.54 -17.07
CA GLU A 452 8.74 25.54 -16.17
C GLU A 452 7.34 25.15 -15.70
N TYR A 453 7.06 25.42 -14.43
CA TYR A 453 5.72 25.53 -13.86
C TYR A 453 5.55 26.94 -13.29
N ALA A 454 4.44 27.62 -13.56
CA ALA A 454 4.12 28.90 -12.93
C ALA A 454 2.67 28.93 -12.42
N TYR A 455 2.49 29.41 -11.20
CA TYR A 455 1.24 29.39 -10.45
C TYR A 455 0.71 30.82 -10.30
N TRP A 456 -0.57 30.99 -10.64
CA TRP A 456 -1.22 32.30 -10.72
C TRP A 456 -2.44 32.34 -9.80
N GLY A 457 -2.62 33.48 -9.12
CA GLY A 457 -3.76 33.79 -8.26
C GLY A 457 -5.00 34.17 -9.05
N THR A 458 -6.08 34.48 -8.32
CA THR A 458 -7.38 34.84 -8.90
C THR A 458 -7.38 36.21 -9.59
N ASP A 459 -6.42 37.07 -9.25
CA ASP A 459 -6.15 38.38 -9.85
C ASP A 459 -5.22 38.30 -11.08
N GLY A 460 -4.81 37.09 -11.47
CA GLY A 460 -3.87 36.86 -12.57
C GLY A 460 -2.41 37.17 -12.24
N GLN A 461 -2.09 37.52 -10.99
CA GLN A 461 -0.72 37.74 -10.52
C GLN A 461 -0.09 36.42 -10.05
N PRO A 462 1.25 36.29 -10.01
CA PRO A 462 1.90 35.12 -9.43
C PRO A 462 1.49 34.89 -7.97
N ILE A 463 1.28 33.64 -7.58
CA ILE A 463 0.94 33.26 -6.19
C ILE A 463 1.76 32.05 -5.74
N LEU A 464 2.13 31.97 -4.47
CA LEU A 464 2.82 30.77 -3.99
C LEU A 464 1.84 29.59 -3.90
N CYS A 465 2.22 28.45 -4.47
CA CYS A 465 1.54 27.19 -4.25
C CYS A 465 1.80 26.66 -2.82
N LYS A 466 1.13 25.56 -2.43
CA LYS A 466 1.31 24.88 -1.13
C LYS A 466 2.76 24.47 -0.79
N ASN A 467 3.66 24.49 -1.77
CA ASN A 467 5.09 24.19 -1.60
C ASN A 467 5.97 25.44 -1.48
N TYR A 468 5.36 26.62 -1.32
CA TYR A 468 5.98 27.91 -0.99
C TYR A 468 6.73 28.62 -2.14
N PHE A 469 6.34 28.36 -3.39
CA PHE A 469 6.90 29.05 -4.57
C PHE A 469 5.82 29.35 -5.62
N ALA A 470 6.00 30.43 -6.39
CA ALA A 470 5.11 30.84 -7.48
C ALA A 470 5.57 30.38 -8.86
N ARG A 471 6.86 30.05 -9.01
CA ARG A 471 7.38 29.46 -10.25
C ARG A 471 8.49 28.46 -9.92
N LEU A 472 8.54 27.37 -10.67
CA LEU A 472 9.61 26.37 -10.67
C LEU A 472 10.18 26.29 -12.08
N THR A 473 11.51 26.33 -12.21
CA THR A 473 12.22 26.09 -13.46
C THR A 473 13.06 24.84 -13.35
N GLN A 474 13.06 24.01 -14.39
CA GLN A 474 13.81 22.76 -14.46
C GLN A 474 14.73 22.77 -15.67
N LYS A 475 15.94 22.21 -15.50
CA LYS A 475 16.90 22.00 -16.58
C LYS A 475 17.29 20.53 -16.63
N TYR A 476 17.46 20.03 -17.83
CA TYR A 476 17.82 18.64 -18.09
C TYR A 476 19.15 18.58 -18.83
N ASP A 477 19.92 17.52 -18.58
CA ASP A 477 21.06 17.19 -19.42
C ASP A 477 20.63 16.62 -20.78
N GLY A 478 21.61 16.33 -21.63
CA GLY A 478 21.38 15.74 -22.94
C GLY A 478 20.72 14.35 -22.90
N ARG A 479 20.54 13.71 -21.74
CA ARG A 479 19.89 12.39 -21.53
C ARG A 479 18.51 12.49 -20.87
N GLY A 480 18.04 13.69 -20.55
CA GLY A 480 16.77 13.90 -19.83
C GLY A 480 16.89 13.73 -18.31
N ASN A 481 18.10 13.64 -17.76
CA ASN A 481 18.26 13.69 -16.31
C ASN A 481 18.12 15.14 -15.82
N LEU A 482 17.38 15.33 -14.74
CA LEU A 482 17.19 16.63 -14.11
C LEU A 482 18.51 17.11 -13.50
N VAL A 483 19.08 18.21 -13.98
CA VAL A 483 20.37 18.76 -13.47
C VAL A 483 20.18 19.98 -12.57
N GLU A 484 19.04 20.66 -12.66
CA GLU A 484 18.75 21.83 -11.84
C GLU A 484 17.24 22.00 -11.64
N GLU A 485 16.86 22.36 -10.41
CA GLU A 485 15.56 22.96 -10.10
C GLU A 485 15.76 24.28 -9.38
N ALA A 486 15.00 25.32 -9.74
CA ALA A 486 15.00 26.59 -9.02
C ALA A 486 13.57 27.08 -8.75
N TYR A 487 13.35 27.61 -7.54
CA TYR A 487 12.06 28.05 -7.04
C TYR A 487 12.05 29.57 -6.86
N TRP A 488 11.00 30.20 -7.36
CA TRP A 488 10.89 31.65 -7.47
C TRP A 488 9.62 32.14 -6.76
N GLY A 489 9.74 33.25 -6.04
CA GLY A 489 8.66 33.95 -5.37
C GLY A 489 7.79 34.77 -6.33
N THR A 490 6.80 35.46 -5.77
CA THR A 490 5.86 36.30 -6.53
C THR A 490 6.50 37.55 -7.12
N ASP A 491 7.60 38.02 -6.53
CA ASP A 491 8.45 39.12 -7.00
C ASP A 491 9.47 38.70 -8.06
N GLY A 492 9.48 37.42 -8.46
CA GLY A 492 10.44 36.87 -9.40
C GLY A 492 11.83 36.61 -8.82
N GLN A 493 12.04 36.81 -7.51
CA GLN A 493 13.29 36.48 -6.81
C GLN A 493 13.30 35.02 -6.36
N PRO A 494 14.48 34.39 -6.18
CA PRO A 494 14.57 33.06 -5.59
C PRO A 494 13.91 32.99 -4.20
N ILE A 495 13.19 31.92 -3.89
CA ILE A 495 12.52 31.72 -2.59
C ILE A 495 12.71 30.29 -2.07
N LEU A 496 12.70 30.11 -0.76
CA LEU A 496 12.76 28.78 -0.16
C LEU A 496 11.48 27.99 -0.44
N CYS A 497 11.61 26.82 -1.04
CA CYS A 497 10.54 25.83 -1.08
C CYS A 497 10.30 25.22 0.31
N LYS A 498 9.25 24.41 0.44
CA LYS A 498 8.91 23.67 1.67
C LYS A 498 10.06 22.84 2.27
N ASN A 499 11.04 22.43 1.46
CA ASN A 499 12.21 21.67 1.91
C ASN A 499 13.41 22.55 2.31
N ALA A 500 13.20 23.86 2.46
CA ALA A 500 14.16 24.84 2.97
C ALA A 500 15.35 25.19 2.05
N PHE A 501 15.15 25.12 0.72
CA PHE A 501 16.13 25.62 -0.27
C PHE A 501 15.45 26.28 -1.47
N ALA A 502 16.16 27.16 -2.17
CA ALA A 502 15.65 27.93 -3.32
C ALA A 502 16.12 27.41 -4.68
N ARG A 503 17.19 26.61 -4.71
CA ARG A 503 17.63 25.90 -5.90
C ARG A 503 18.32 24.60 -5.50
N LEU A 504 18.19 23.56 -6.31
CA LEU A 504 19.01 22.35 -6.22
C LEU A 504 19.74 22.11 -7.54
N THR A 505 20.91 21.50 -7.45
CA THR A 505 21.70 21.06 -8.61
C THR A 505 22.06 19.58 -8.46
N GLN A 506 22.05 18.84 -9.55
CA GLN A 506 22.34 17.41 -9.58
C GLN A 506 23.37 17.08 -10.67
N ARG A 507 24.23 16.10 -10.37
CA ARG A 507 25.23 15.59 -11.30
C ARG A 507 25.16 14.07 -11.36
N TYR A 508 25.29 13.54 -12.56
CA TYR A 508 25.20 12.12 -12.85
C TYR A 508 26.50 11.61 -13.46
N ASP A 509 26.79 10.33 -13.24
CA ASP A 509 27.85 9.64 -13.96
C ASP A 509 27.40 9.24 -15.38
N GLY A 510 28.31 8.62 -16.14
CA GLY A 510 28.03 8.14 -17.50
C GLY A 510 26.97 7.05 -17.59
N ARG A 511 26.46 6.49 -16.49
CA ARG A 511 25.38 5.49 -16.40
C ARG A 511 24.05 6.07 -15.92
N GLY A 512 24.01 7.34 -15.55
CA GLY A 512 22.82 7.99 -15.01
C GLY A 512 22.65 7.80 -13.50
N ASN A 513 23.69 7.36 -12.78
CA ASN A 513 23.66 7.32 -11.32
C ASN A 513 23.89 8.72 -10.75
N LEU A 514 23.10 9.14 -9.77
CA LEU A 514 23.24 10.44 -9.10
C LEU A 514 24.47 10.44 -8.20
N ILE A 515 25.53 11.15 -8.61
CA ILE A 515 26.80 11.20 -7.87
C ILE A 515 26.91 12.42 -6.95
N GLU A 516 26.11 13.46 -7.19
CA GLU A 516 26.12 14.67 -6.36
C GLU A 516 24.79 15.41 -6.43
N GLN A 517 24.36 15.92 -5.28
CA GLN A 517 23.24 16.86 -5.17
C GLN A 517 23.59 17.98 -4.18
N ALA A 518 23.31 19.23 -4.53
CA ALA A 518 23.56 20.40 -3.69
C ALA A 518 22.35 21.33 -3.62
N TYR A 519 22.18 22.03 -2.50
CA TYR A 519 21.08 22.93 -2.19
C TYR A 519 21.58 24.35 -1.95
N TRP A 520 20.87 25.31 -2.53
CA TRP A 520 21.25 26.72 -2.56
C TRP A 520 20.12 27.60 -2.04
N GLY A 521 20.47 28.58 -1.22
CA GLY A 521 19.56 29.59 -0.70
C GLY A 521 19.25 30.70 -1.71
N PRO A 522 18.34 31.63 -1.36
CA PRO A 522 17.95 32.73 -2.23
C PRO A 522 19.10 33.66 -2.63
N ASP A 523 20.12 33.77 -1.78
CA ASP A 523 21.34 34.55 -2.01
C ASP A 523 22.38 33.85 -2.89
N GLY A 524 22.06 32.65 -3.41
CA GLY A 524 22.94 31.83 -4.22
C GLY A 524 24.02 31.09 -3.43
N ARG A 525 23.99 31.13 -2.09
CA ARG A 525 24.95 30.42 -1.22
C ARG A 525 24.41 29.05 -0.81
N PRO A 526 25.25 28.07 -0.45
CA PRO A 526 24.78 26.78 0.07
C PRO A 526 23.88 26.96 1.31
N ILE A 527 22.82 26.15 1.41
CA ILE A 527 21.88 26.17 2.54
C ILE A 527 21.51 24.76 2.98
N LEU A 528 21.25 24.56 4.28
CA LEU A 528 20.75 23.28 4.77
C LEU A 528 19.30 23.05 4.34
N CYS A 529 19.03 21.89 3.74
CA CYS A 529 17.66 21.42 3.57
C CYS A 529 17.03 21.04 4.92
N SER A 530 15.72 20.74 4.91
CA SER A 530 14.97 20.32 6.11
C SER A 530 15.52 19.07 6.83
N ASN A 531 16.36 18.29 6.15
CA ASN A 531 17.06 17.12 6.72
C ASN A 531 18.42 17.46 7.38
N GLY A 532 18.88 18.71 7.29
CA GLY A 532 20.04 19.20 8.03
C GLY A 532 21.38 19.22 7.29
N TYR A 533 21.40 19.04 5.97
CA TYR A 533 22.61 19.09 5.13
C TYR A 533 22.40 19.96 3.88
N ALA A 534 23.49 20.54 3.35
CA ALA A 534 23.50 21.39 2.16
C ALA A 534 23.75 20.64 0.85
N GLY A 535 24.17 19.38 0.93
CA GLY A 535 24.28 18.50 -0.22
C GLY A 535 24.76 17.12 0.17
N PHE A 536 24.80 16.20 -0.78
CA PHE A 536 25.41 14.89 -0.60
C PHE A 536 26.10 14.41 -1.88
N THR A 537 27.08 13.53 -1.72
CA THR A 537 27.73 12.80 -2.80
C THR A 537 27.49 11.31 -2.63
N SER A 538 27.40 10.59 -3.75
CA SER A 538 27.18 9.14 -3.77
C SER A 538 28.21 8.44 -4.64
N GLU A 539 28.65 7.28 -4.19
CA GLU A 539 29.58 6.40 -4.92
C GLU A 539 28.89 5.07 -5.22
N TYR A 540 29.16 4.51 -6.40
CA TYR A 540 28.53 3.28 -6.88
C TYR A 540 29.58 2.26 -7.32
N ASP A 541 29.28 0.98 -7.11
CA ASP A 541 30.05 -0.11 -7.69
C ASP A 541 29.74 -0.34 -9.18
N GLY A 542 30.42 -1.32 -9.79
CA GLY A 542 30.21 -1.70 -11.18
C GLY A 542 28.81 -2.25 -11.50
N ARG A 543 27.99 -2.61 -10.50
CA ARG A 543 26.60 -3.10 -10.64
C ARG A 543 25.57 -2.01 -10.38
N GLY A 544 25.99 -0.81 -9.97
CA GLY A 544 25.10 0.30 -9.64
C GLY A 544 24.60 0.28 -8.19
N ASN A 545 25.22 -0.52 -7.30
CA ASN A 545 24.90 -0.47 -5.88
C ASN A 545 25.62 0.72 -5.24
N VAL A 546 24.94 1.42 -4.33
CA VAL A 546 25.54 2.54 -3.57
C VAL A 546 26.53 1.99 -2.55
N ILE A 547 27.82 2.30 -2.72
CA ILE A 547 28.92 1.88 -1.82
C ILE A 547 29.35 2.99 -0.86
N GLY A 548 28.99 4.25 -1.15
CA GLY A 548 29.36 5.40 -0.33
C GLY A 548 28.34 6.53 -0.41
N LEU A 549 28.08 7.18 0.72
CA LEU A 549 27.28 8.40 0.85
C LEU A 549 28.00 9.37 1.79
N ALA A 550 28.17 10.61 1.39
CA ALA A 550 28.73 11.67 2.24
C ALA A 550 27.84 12.91 2.22
N TYR A 551 27.58 13.49 3.39
CA TYR A 551 26.67 14.63 3.58
C TYR A 551 27.46 15.89 3.95
N TRP A 552 27.18 16.99 3.26
CA TRP A 552 27.97 18.21 3.30
C TRP A 552 27.19 19.38 3.90
N GLY A 553 27.85 20.19 4.74
CA GLY A 553 27.32 21.42 5.32
C GLY A 553 27.50 22.63 4.40
N VAL A 554 27.04 23.79 4.86
CA VAL A 554 27.10 25.05 4.07
C VAL A 554 28.52 25.56 3.83
N ASP A 555 29.48 25.11 4.65
CA ASP A 555 30.90 25.44 4.54
C ASP A 555 31.69 24.46 3.66
N GLY A 556 31.00 23.51 3.02
CA GLY A 556 31.60 22.47 2.20
C GLY A 556 32.29 21.37 2.99
N LYS A 557 32.13 21.32 4.32
CA LYS A 557 32.69 20.25 5.18
C LYS A 557 31.62 19.20 5.49
N PRO A 558 32.01 17.96 5.85
CA PRO A 558 31.03 16.95 6.21
C PRO A 558 30.18 17.39 7.41
N THR A 559 28.88 17.07 7.40
CA THR A 559 27.93 17.51 8.43
C THR A 559 27.09 16.35 8.98
N PHE A 560 26.72 16.46 10.26
CA PHE A 560 26.02 15.38 10.96
C PHE A 560 24.55 15.31 10.57
N LEU A 561 24.12 14.10 10.22
CA LEU A 561 22.70 13.75 10.17
C LEU A 561 22.11 13.59 11.57
N LYS A 562 20.78 13.61 11.67
CA LYS A 562 20.04 13.21 12.88
C LYS A 562 20.37 11.78 13.36
N ALA A 563 20.93 10.95 12.48
CA ALA A 563 21.39 9.59 12.76
C ALA A 563 22.78 9.51 13.44
N GLY A 564 23.52 10.63 13.53
CA GLY A 564 24.78 10.73 14.29
C GLY A 564 26.07 10.52 13.49
N TYR A 565 26.02 10.49 12.16
CA TYR A 565 27.20 10.36 11.29
C TYR A 565 27.14 11.33 10.11
N CYS A 566 28.28 11.52 9.43
CA CYS A 566 28.42 12.40 8.26
C CYS A 566 28.62 11.62 6.95
N MET A 567 29.10 10.38 7.03
CA MET A 567 29.27 9.51 5.86
C MET A 567 28.91 8.07 6.20
N GLN A 568 28.48 7.32 5.20
CA GLN A 568 28.17 5.90 5.29
C GLN A 568 28.81 5.16 4.12
N THR A 569 29.39 4.00 4.39
CA THR A 569 29.85 3.06 3.35
C THR A 569 29.10 1.75 3.43
N ARG A 570 28.97 1.05 2.30
CA ARG A 570 28.32 -0.25 2.20
C ARG A 570 29.16 -1.22 1.39
N GLN A 571 29.16 -2.48 1.82
CA GLN A 571 29.70 -3.60 1.07
C GLN A 571 28.59 -4.60 0.76
N TYR A 572 28.70 -5.26 -0.38
CA TYR A 572 27.71 -6.21 -0.88
C TYR A 572 28.36 -7.56 -1.18
N ASP A 573 27.61 -8.64 -1.01
CA ASP A 573 27.98 -9.95 -1.55
C ASP A 573 27.68 -10.02 -3.07
N ASP A 574 28.03 -11.15 -3.68
CA ASP A 574 27.76 -11.39 -5.11
C ASP A 574 26.28 -11.42 -5.46
N ARG A 575 25.37 -11.58 -4.50
CA ARG A 575 23.92 -11.56 -4.70
C ARG A 575 23.32 -10.17 -4.53
N GLY A 576 24.12 -9.17 -4.17
CA GLY A 576 23.68 -7.79 -3.92
C GLY A 576 23.08 -7.59 -2.52
N ASN A 577 23.29 -8.52 -1.59
CA ASN A 577 22.91 -8.33 -0.20
C ASN A 577 23.96 -7.47 0.52
N VAL A 578 23.52 -6.59 1.41
CA VAL A 578 24.42 -5.73 2.20
C VAL A 578 25.09 -6.55 3.30
N ILE A 579 26.38 -6.84 3.16
CA ILE A 579 27.14 -7.60 4.17
C ILE A 579 27.81 -6.70 5.22
N GLU A 580 27.99 -5.42 4.92
CA GLU A 580 28.57 -4.45 5.85
C GLU A 580 28.00 -3.05 5.62
N GLU A 581 27.71 -2.34 6.72
CA GLU A 581 27.55 -0.89 6.72
C GLU A 581 28.47 -0.27 7.77
N ALA A 582 29.19 0.81 7.43
CA ALA A 582 30.03 1.56 8.37
C ALA A 582 29.72 3.06 8.33
N TYR A 583 29.91 3.74 9.47
CA TYR A 583 29.56 5.15 9.68
C TYR A 583 30.78 5.96 10.12
N TRP A 584 30.90 7.15 9.53
CA TRP A 584 32.11 7.96 9.66
C TRP A 584 31.78 9.40 10.07
N GLY A 585 32.66 9.95 10.90
CA GLY A 585 32.64 11.34 11.33
C GLY A 585 33.25 12.28 10.28
N PRO A 586 33.25 13.60 10.56
CA PRO A 586 33.73 14.61 9.61
C PRO A 586 35.24 14.61 9.38
N ASP A 587 36.01 13.96 10.25
CA ASP A 587 37.46 13.74 10.15
C ASP A 587 37.83 12.45 9.38
N GLY A 588 36.84 11.74 8.85
CA GLY A 588 37.02 10.45 8.18
C GLY A 588 37.28 9.29 9.15
N GLN A 589 37.15 9.49 10.45
CA GLN A 589 37.29 8.43 11.45
C GLN A 589 35.94 7.73 11.71
N PRO A 590 35.93 6.44 12.06
CA PRO A 590 34.69 5.76 12.46
C PRO A 590 34.00 6.47 13.64
N ILE A 591 32.68 6.58 13.60
CA ILE A 591 31.89 7.18 14.69
C ILE A 591 30.67 6.32 15.03
N LEU A 592 30.28 6.30 16.30
CA LEU A 592 29.05 5.64 16.72
C LEU A 592 27.83 6.38 16.16
N CYS A 593 26.98 5.67 15.42
CA CYS A 593 25.65 6.17 15.10
C CYS A 593 24.77 6.23 16.36
N ARG A 594 23.59 6.84 16.25
CA ARG A 594 22.63 6.97 17.37
C ARG A 594 22.20 5.63 18.00
N LYS A 595 22.38 4.51 17.30
CA LYS A 595 22.11 3.15 17.80
C LYS A 595 23.29 2.52 18.58
N GLY A 596 24.42 3.22 18.72
CA GLY A 596 25.52 2.84 19.60
C GLY A 596 26.67 2.06 18.96
N TYR A 597 26.73 1.94 17.63
CA TYR A 597 27.79 1.22 16.91
C TYR A 597 28.30 2.03 15.70
N ALA A 598 29.56 1.80 15.30
CA ALA A 598 30.19 2.44 14.15
C ALA A 598 30.13 1.62 12.87
N ARG A 599 29.96 0.30 13.00
CA ARG A 599 29.83 -0.62 11.87
C ARG A 599 28.93 -1.80 12.23
N VAL A 600 28.17 -2.29 11.26
CA VAL A 600 27.37 -3.51 11.36
C VAL A 600 27.68 -4.45 10.21
N THR A 601 27.84 -5.74 10.49
CA THR A 601 27.99 -6.79 9.49
C THR A 601 26.77 -7.70 9.50
N GLN A 602 26.33 -8.15 8.33
CA GLN A 602 25.16 -9.01 8.14
C GLN A 602 25.56 -10.33 7.53
N GLN A 603 24.93 -11.42 7.97
CA GLN A 603 25.10 -12.76 7.43
C GLN A 603 23.78 -13.24 6.84
N TYR A 604 23.88 -14.06 5.79
CA TYR A 604 22.75 -14.60 5.05
C TYR A 604 22.86 -16.10 4.87
N ASP A 605 21.73 -16.80 4.78
CA ASP A 605 21.70 -18.17 4.27
C ASP A 605 21.61 -18.21 2.74
N ASP A 606 21.60 -19.41 2.17
CA ASP A 606 21.47 -19.62 0.72
C ASP A 606 20.12 -19.15 0.14
N ARG A 607 19.12 -18.86 0.97
CA ARG A 607 17.82 -18.32 0.55
C ARG A 607 17.78 -16.79 0.62
N GLY A 608 18.84 -16.16 1.13
CA GLY A 608 18.91 -14.72 1.33
C GLY A 608 18.22 -14.25 2.63
N ASN A 609 17.88 -15.17 3.54
CA ASN A 609 17.38 -14.80 4.85
C ASN A 609 18.55 -14.31 5.72
N VAL A 610 18.35 -13.23 6.48
CA VAL A 610 19.38 -12.72 7.39
C VAL A 610 19.56 -13.68 8.57
N THR A 611 20.71 -14.34 8.65
CA THR A 611 21.05 -15.29 9.71
C THR A 611 21.75 -14.63 10.88
N GLY A 612 22.27 -13.41 10.74
CA GLY A 612 22.76 -12.67 11.89
C GLY A 612 23.28 -11.27 11.61
N TYR A 613 23.46 -10.53 12.70
CA TYR A 613 24.08 -9.22 12.76
C TYR A 613 25.22 -9.23 13.78
N ALA A 614 26.29 -8.48 13.51
CA ALA A 614 27.31 -8.16 14.51
C ALA A 614 27.64 -6.66 14.48
N TYR A 615 27.80 -6.05 15.66
CA TYR A 615 27.96 -4.61 15.86
C TYR A 615 29.35 -4.29 16.40
N TRP A 616 30.00 -3.32 15.77
CA TRP A 616 31.40 -3.00 16.01
C TRP A 616 31.54 -1.52 16.42
N GLY A 617 32.38 -1.28 17.43
CA GLY A 617 32.75 0.06 17.88
C GLY A 617 33.80 0.71 16.98
N VAL A 618 34.20 1.93 17.33
CA VAL A 618 35.15 2.75 16.53
C VAL A 618 36.55 2.13 16.42
N SER A 619 36.94 1.28 17.36
CA SER A 619 38.23 0.55 17.36
C SER A 619 38.18 -0.80 16.64
N GLY A 620 37.05 -1.15 16.01
CA GLY A 620 36.83 -2.44 15.36
C GLY A 620 36.55 -3.60 16.32
N GLN A 621 36.41 -3.34 17.62
CA GLN A 621 36.01 -4.35 18.62
C GLN A 621 34.47 -4.49 18.69
N PRO A 622 33.92 -5.67 19.02
CA PRO A 622 32.48 -5.83 19.26
C PRO A 622 31.98 -4.86 20.33
N ILE A 623 30.78 -4.30 20.14
CA ILE A 623 30.15 -3.35 21.08
C ILE A 623 28.67 -3.65 21.25
N LEU A 624 28.14 -3.40 22.46
CA LEU A 624 26.70 -3.49 22.70
C LEU A 624 25.98 -2.32 22.02
N GLN A 625 25.03 -2.63 21.14
CA GLN A 625 24.11 -1.63 20.60
C GLN A 625 23.03 -1.25 21.63
N TRP A 626 22.17 -0.28 21.33
CA TRP A 626 21.23 0.32 22.28
C TRP A 626 20.23 -0.65 22.95
N GLU A 627 19.96 -1.84 22.39
CA GLU A 627 19.15 -2.89 23.04
C GLU A 627 19.97 -3.93 23.83
N GLY A 628 21.28 -3.70 24.04
CA GLY A 628 22.08 -4.41 25.04
C GLY A 628 22.86 -5.64 24.58
N TYR A 629 23.04 -5.85 23.28
CA TYR A 629 23.78 -7.00 22.72
C TYR A 629 24.76 -6.57 21.61
N ALA A 630 25.80 -7.36 21.35
CA ALA A 630 26.84 -7.10 20.33
C ALA A 630 26.63 -7.86 19.02
N GLY A 631 25.72 -8.82 19.01
CA GLY A 631 25.23 -9.45 17.78
C GLY A 631 23.97 -10.26 18.04
N ASP A 632 23.26 -10.63 16.98
CA ASP A 632 22.12 -11.53 17.04
C ASP A 632 22.13 -12.53 15.88
N THR A 633 21.57 -13.71 16.09
CA THR A 633 21.47 -14.77 15.09
C THR A 633 20.06 -15.30 14.96
N ARG A 634 19.68 -15.73 13.75
CA ARG A 634 18.36 -16.29 13.44
C ARG A 634 18.47 -17.64 12.75
N LYS A 635 17.53 -18.53 13.06
CA LYS A 635 17.33 -19.79 12.31
C LYS A 635 15.95 -19.82 11.72
N TYR A 636 15.83 -20.51 10.59
CA TYR A 636 14.62 -20.56 9.78
C TYR A 636 14.21 -22.02 9.56
N ASP A 637 12.91 -22.26 9.46
CA ASP A 637 12.38 -23.52 8.92
C ASP A 637 12.35 -23.50 7.38
N ASP A 638 11.90 -24.59 6.76
CA ASP A 638 11.82 -24.69 5.30
C ASP A 638 10.83 -23.72 4.65
N ARG A 639 9.99 -23.02 5.42
CA ARG A 639 9.05 -22.00 4.96
C ARG A 639 9.52 -20.57 5.25
N ASP A 640 10.78 -20.41 5.61
CA ASP A 640 11.40 -19.14 5.99
C ASP A 640 10.77 -18.49 7.24
N ASN A 641 10.10 -19.28 8.09
CA ASN A 641 9.67 -18.79 9.39
C ASN A 641 10.84 -18.82 10.37
N VAL A 642 11.03 -17.73 11.14
CA VAL A 642 12.06 -17.69 12.19
C VAL A 642 11.69 -18.67 13.29
N THR A 643 12.51 -19.69 13.51
CA THR A 643 12.35 -20.69 14.59
C THR A 643 13.19 -20.38 15.82
N GLU A 644 14.22 -19.54 15.67
CA GLU A 644 15.12 -19.14 16.75
C GLU A 644 15.66 -17.74 16.50
N HIS A 645 15.72 -16.92 17.55
CA HIS A 645 16.42 -15.63 17.57
C HIS A 645 17.26 -15.54 18.84
N ALA A 646 18.59 -15.41 18.75
CA ALA A 646 19.51 -15.43 19.89
C ALA A 646 20.42 -14.18 19.91
N TYR A 647 20.81 -13.71 21.10
CA TYR A 647 21.60 -12.50 21.31
C TYR A 647 22.94 -12.81 21.96
N TRP A 648 23.99 -12.14 21.49
CA TRP A 648 25.38 -12.42 21.81
C TRP A 648 26.09 -11.19 22.37
N GLY A 649 26.90 -11.38 23.42
CA GLY A 649 27.74 -10.38 24.03
C GLY A 649 29.04 -10.13 23.27
N THR A 650 29.85 -9.19 23.75
CA THR A 650 31.13 -8.82 23.12
C THR A 650 32.19 -9.92 23.18
N ASP A 651 32.03 -10.91 24.06
CA ASP A 651 32.87 -12.10 24.21
C ASP A 651 32.38 -13.31 23.39
N GLY A 652 31.33 -13.13 22.57
CA GLY A 652 30.71 -14.19 21.78
C GLY A 652 29.83 -15.16 22.59
N ARG A 653 29.58 -14.89 23.87
CA ARG A 653 28.70 -15.71 24.71
C ARG A 653 27.26 -15.17 24.71
N PRO A 654 26.24 -15.99 24.99
CA PRO A 654 24.86 -15.51 25.10
C PRO A 654 24.74 -14.37 26.13
N ILE A 655 23.95 -13.34 25.81
CA ILE A 655 23.69 -12.19 26.71
C ILE A 655 22.20 -11.87 26.75
N LEU A 656 21.72 -11.35 27.88
CA LEU A 656 20.34 -10.86 27.97
C LEU A 656 20.20 -9.53 27.22
N CYS A 657 19.23 -9.46 26.30
CA CYS A 657 18.80 -8.17 25.76
C CYS A 657 18.10 -7.31 26.83
N THR A 658 17.77 -6.06 26.53
CA THR A 658 17.07 -5.16 27.46
C THR A 658 15.76 -5.74 28.00
N GLU A 659 15.09 -6.59 27.21
CA GLU A 659 13.86 -7.31 27.54
C GLU A 659 14.06 -8.52 28.48
N GLY A 660 15.31 -8.90 28.81
CA GLY A 660 15.62 -9.85 29.87
C GLY A 660 15.79 -11.31 29.47
N TYR A 661 15.90 -11.64 28.18
CA TYR A 661 16.17 -12.99 27.67
C TYR A 661 17.35 -12.98 26.69
N ALA A 662 18.00 -14.12 26.51
CA ALA A 662 19.12 -14.32 25.58
C ALA A 662 18.71 -15.00 24.27
N LYS A 663 17.55 -15.66 24.25
CA LYS A 663 17.03 -16.34 23.06
C LYS A 663 15.51 -16.44 23.06
N VAL A 664 14.91 -16.42 21.87
CA VAL A 664 13.51 -16.74 21.61
C VAL A 664 13.45 -17.98 20.72
N ALA A 665 12.70 -19.01 21.13
CA ALA A 665 12.41 -20.17 20.30
C ALA A 665 10.94 -20.13 19.85
N LEU A 666 10.69 -20.33 18.55
CA LEU A 666 9.38 -20.21 17.93
C LEU A 666 9.00 -21.49 17.18
N ARG A 667 7.72 -21.86 17.20
CA ARG A 667 7.18 -23.00 16.45
C ARG A 667 5.88 -22.64 15.76
N TYR A 668 5.68 -23.24 14.59
CA TYR A 668 4.54 -22.96 13.72
C TYR A 668 3.74 -24.25 13.42
N ASP A 669 2.46 -24.11 13.12
CA ASP A 669 1.66 -25.21 12.57
C ASP A 669 1.96 -25.43 11.07
N GLY A 670 1.36 -26.47 10.47
CA GLY A 670 1.49 -26.77 9.04
C GLY A 670 0.91 -25.71 8.09
N ARG A 671 0.40 -24.58 8.61
CA ARG A 671 -0.10 -23.43 7.84
C ARG A 671 0.77 -22.18 8.01
N GLY A 672 1.82 -22.24 8.85
CA GLY A 672 2.67 -21.11 9.17
C GLY A 672 2.15 -20.23 10.30
N ASN A 673 1.13 -20.66 11.05
CA ASN A 673 0.65 -19.92 12.21
C ASN A 673 1.55 -20.19 13.42
N LEU A 674 1.99 -19.15 14.13
CA LEU A 674 2.81 -19.26 15.34
C LEU A 674 2.02 -19.93 16.48
N ILE A 675 2.39 -21.15 16.85
CA ILE A 675 1.71 -21.92 17.90
C ILE A 675 2.44 -21.90 19.25
N GLU A 676 3.74 -21.62 19.28
CA GLU A 676 4.53 -21.57 20.51
C GLU A 676 5.68 -20.56 20.39
N GLU A 677 5.91 -19.77 21.44
CA GLU A 677 7.02 -18.83 21.60
C GLU A 677 7.59 -18.98 23.01
N VAL A 678 8.92 -19.15 23.15
CA VAL A 678 9.60 -19.41 24.44
C VAL A 678 10.78 -18.45 24.59
N TYR A 679 10.83 -17.71 25.70
CA TYR A 679 11.93 -16.84 26.10
C TYR A 679 12.91 -17.59 27.00
N LEU A 680 14.18 -17.65 26.60
CA LEU A 680 15.22 -18.44 27.22
C LEU A 680 16.38 -17.54 27.72
N GLY A 681 16.91 -17.87 28.89
CA GLY A 681 18.08 -17.23 29.50
C GLY A 681 19.40 -17.70 28.89
N MET A 682 20.51 -17.23 29.46
CA MET A 682 21.87 -17.55 28.98
C MET A 682 22.25 -19.03 29.15
N ASP A 683 21.57 -19.74 30.06
CA ASP A 683 21.70 -21.18 30.33
C ASP A 683 20.74 -22.04 29.48
N GLY A 684 19.95 -21.40 28.60
CA GLY A 684 18.94 -22.07 27.79
C GLY A 684 17.67 -22.46 28.55
N GLN A 685 17.51 -22.06 29.82
CA GLN A 685 16.30 -22.30 30.60
C GLN A 685 15.26 -21.19 30.39
N PRO A 686 13.95 -21.47 30.51
CA PRO A 686 12.92 -20.44 30.41
C PRO A 686 13.10 -19.30 31.42
N VAL A 687 12.95 -18.06 30.97
CA VAL A 687 13.01 -16.84 31.80
C VAL A 687 11.83 -15.92 31.50
N LEU A 688 11.47 -15.06 32.46
CA LEU A 688 10.39 -14.09 32.24
C LEU A 688 10.89 -12.91 31.40
N SER A 689 10.18 -12.61 30.31
CA SER A 689 10.37 -11.37 29.57
C SER A 689 9.90 -10.17 30.40
N LYS A 690 10.69 -9.10 30.47
CA LYS A 690 10.36 -7.88 31.24
C LYS A 690 9.14 -7.16 30.69
N ARG A 691 8.98 -7.14 29.36
CA ARG A 691 7.82 -6.51 28.71
C ARG A 691 6.55 -7.33 28.84
N THR A 692 6.62 -8.66 28.69
CA THR A 692 5.40 -9.48 28.59
C THR A 692 5.05 -10.20 29.90
N GLY A 693 6.00 -10.38 30.82
CA GLY A 693 5.78 -10.98 32.13
C GLY A 693 5.63 -12.50 32.16
N PHE A 694 5.80 -13.19 31.04
CA PHE A 694 5.76 -14.66 30.94
C PHE A 694 7.01 -15.21 30.25
N SER A 695 7.24 -16.52 30.36
CA SER A 695 8.38 -17.22 29.74
C SER A 695 8.01 -17.98 28.47
N ARG A 696 6.74 -18.36 28.32
CA ARG A 696 6.24 -19.04 27.14
C ARG A 696 4.81 -18.64 26.81
N LEU A 697 4.52 -18.59 25.53
CA LEU A 697 3.19 -18.37 24.95
C LEU A 697 2.82 -19.54 24.04
N THR A 698 1.57 -20.00 24.12
CA THR A 698 1.00 -20.96 23.17
C THR A 698 -0.28 -20.42 22.54
N LYS A 699 -0.51 -20.71 21.25
CA LYS A 699 -1.72 -20.34 20.51
C LYS A 699 -2.35 -21.54 19.80
N LYS A 700 -3.66 -21.54 19.66
CA LYS A 700 -4.41 -22.45 18.77
C LYS A 700 -5.23 -21.66 17.78
N TYR A 701 -5.55 -22.30 16.66
CA TYR A 701 -6.22 -21.67 15.52
C TYR A 701 -7.37 -22.53 15.01
N ASP A 702 -8.45 -21.91 14.54
CA ASP A 702 -9.52 -22.59 13.79
C ASP A 702 -9.09 -22.93 12.36
N ALA A 703 -10.00 -23.44 11.50
CA ALA A 703 -9.70 -23.78 10.11
C ALA A 703 -9.38 -22.55 9.23
N GLN A 704 -9.90 -21.39 9.60
CA GLN A 704 -9.72 -20.10 8.94
C GLN A 704 -8.38 -19.43 9.30
N GLY A 705 -7.71 -19.89 10.36
CA GLY A 705 -6.48 -19.26 10.86
C GLY A 705 -6.74 -18.17 11.91
N ASN A 706 -7.95 -18.09 12.47
CA ASN A 706 -8.25 -17.21 13.59
C ASN A 706 -7.81 -17.86 14.90
N VAL A 707 -7.28 -17.05 15.83
CA VAL A 707 -6.80 -17.52 17.14
C VAL A 707 -8.00 -17.96 17.99
N THR A 708 -8.08 -19.24 18.37
CA THR A 708 -9.13 -19.78 19.25
C THR A 708 -8.67 -19.90 20.70
N GLU A 709 -7.36 -19.92 20.94
CA GLU A 709 -6.78 -20.01 22.28
C GLU A 709 -5.46 -19.26 22.33
N TYR A 710 -5.22 -18.58 23.46
CA TYR A 710 -3.96 -17.93 23.81
C TYR A 710 -3.66 -18.23 25.28
N ALA A 711 -2.47 -18.73 25.61
CA ALA A 711 -2.10 -19.07 26.99
C ALA A 711 -0.64 -18.74 27.33
N CYS A 712 -0.44 -18.16 28.52
CA CYS A 712 0.84 -17.70 29.06
C CYS A 712 1.35 -18.62 30.15
N TRP A 713 2.64 -18.94 30.11
CA TRP A 713 3.28 -19.90 31.01
C TRP A 713 4.52 -19.29 31.68
N GLY A 714 4.65 -19.54 32.99
CA GLY A 714 5.82 -19.20 33.78
C GLY A 714 6.97 -20.18 33.59
N VAL A 715 8.11 -19.88 34.23
CA VAL A 715 9.36 -20.63 34.08
C VAL A 715 9.27 -22.08 34.58
N ASP A 716 8.34 -22.37 35.48
CA ASP A 716 8.05 -23.71 36.02
C ASP A 716 7.05 -24.50 35.15
N GLY A 717 6.69 -23.97 33.98
CA GLY A 717 5.72 -24.58 33.06
C GLY A 717 4.26 -24.42 33.50
N LYS A 718 3.97 -23.72 34.59
CA LYS A 718 2.59 -23.47 35.05
C LYS A 718 2.01 -22.20 34.44
N PRO A 719 0.68 -22.10 34.30
CA PRO A 719 0.04 -20.87 33.85
C PRO A 719 0.43 -19.65 34.70
N ILE A 720 0.69 -18.51 34.08
CA ILE A 720 1.03 -17.24 34.77
C ILE A 720 0.20 -16.09 34.22
N LEU A 721 -0.01 -15.05 35.03
CA LEU A 721 -0.77 -13.87 34.60
C LEU A 721 0.00 -13.04 33.58
N HIS A 722 -0.63 -12.83 32.43
CA HIS A 722 -0.37 -11.72 31.52
C HIS A 722 -0.62 -10.37 32.23
N PRO A 723 0.07 -9.27 31.86
CA PRO A 723 -0.17 -7.93 32.41
C PRO A 723 -1.64 -7.48 32.37
N GLY A 724 -2.42 -8.00 31.42
CA GLY A 724 -3.87 -7.77 31.30
C GLY A 724 -4.75 -8.47 32.36
N GLY A 725 -4.20 -9.32 33.23
CA GLY A 725 -4.92 -9.96 34.34
C GLY A 725 -5.47 -11.36 34.07
N PHE A 726 -5.03 -12.04 33.01
CA PHE A 726 -5.43 -13.42 32.68
C PHE A 726 -4.20 -14.29 32.40
N SER A 727 -4.31 -15.60 32.53
CA SER A 727 -3.27 -16.54 32.08
C SER A 727 -3.61 -17.22 30.75
N LYS A 728 -4.90 -17.27 30.40
CA LYS A 728 -5.41 -17.86 29.18
C LYS A 728 -6.67 -17.14 28.74
N PHE A 729 -6.90 -17.03 27.44
CA PHE A 729 -8.23 -16.75 26.90
C PHE A 729 -8.60 -17.69 25.76
N LEU A 730 -9.90 -17.88 25.59
CA LEU A 730 -10.53 -18.63 24.51
C LEU A 730 -11.34 -17.67 23.67
N VAL A 731 -11.28 -17.82 22.35
CA VAL A 731 -12.08 -17.04 21.40
C VAL A 731 -12.90 -17.99 20.54
N ARG A 732 -14.13 -17.58 20.24
CA ARG A 732 -14.95 -18.20 19.20
C ARG A 732 -15.26 -17.19 18.11
N HIS A 733 -15.28 -17.69 16.89
CA HIS A 733 -15.58 -16.92 15.69
C HIS A 733 -16.86 -17.43 15.04
N ASP A 734 -17.58 -16.55 14.36
CA ASP A 734 -18.63 -16.96 13.42
C ASP A 734 -18.04 -17.42 12.08
N ALA A 735 -18.90 -17.84 11.14
CA ALA A 735 -18.46 -18.27 9.81
C ALA A 735 -17.80 -17.16 8.97
N ARG A 736 -17.93 -15.89 9.37
CA ARG A 736 -17.33 -14.72 8.71
C ARG A 736 -15.99 -14.35 9.34
N GLY A 737 -15.56 -15.03 10.40
CA GLY A 737 -14.36 -14.70 11.16
C GLY A 737 -14.57 -13.56 12.17
N ASN A 738 -15.81 -13.14 12.43
CA ASN A 738 -16.06 -12.14 13.47
C ASN A 738 -15.93 -12.76 14.86
N HIS A 739 -15.40 -12.00 15.81
CA HIS A 739 -15.29 -12.41 17.20
C HIS A 739 -16.68 -12.45 17.83
N ILE A 740 -17.19 -13.61 18.21
CA ILE A 740 -18.52 -13.71 18.84
C ILE A 740 -18.43 -13.95 20.34
N GLU A 741 -17.31 -14.47 20.81
CA GLU A 741 -17.10 -14.77 22.22
C GLU A 741 -15.61 -14.74 22.57
N GLU A 742 -15.27 -14.14 23.71
CA GLU A 742 -13.93 -14.18 24.30
C GLU A 742 -14.04 -14.41 25.82
N ALA A 743 -13.39 -15.44 26.36
CA ALA A 743 -13.46 -15.82 27.77
C ALA A 743 -12.07 -15.94 28.39
N TYR A 744 -11.87 -15.38 29.58
CA TYR A 744 -10.57 -15.22 30.24
C TYR A 744 -10.46 -16.06 31.52
N TYR A 745 -9.30 -16.69 31.70
CA TYR A 745 -9.04 -17.65 32.76
C TYR A 745 -7.74 -17.32 33.50
N GLY A 746 -7.77 -17.40 34.83
CA GLY A 746 -6.60 -17.25 35.68
C GLY A 746 -5.77 -18.54 35.78
N PRO A 747 -4.63 -18.51 36.50
CA PRO A 747 -3.70 -19.64 36.56
C PRO A 747 -4.28 -20.98 37.05
N SER A 748 -5.36 -20.93 37.82
CA SER A 748 -6.08 -22.11 38.31
C SER A 748 -7.01 -22.75 37.27
N GLY A 749 -7.11 -22.19 36.06
CA GLY A 749 -8.05 -22.61 35.02
C GLY A 749 -9.49 -22.13 35.24
N LYS A 750 -9.74 -21.32 36.28
CA LYS A 750 -11.06 -20.72 36.55
C LYS A 750 -11.21 -19.36 35.86
N PRO A 751 -12.44 -18.96 35.48
CA PRO A 751 -12.71 -17.63 34.96
C PRO A 751 -12.17 -16.54 35.89
N VAL A 752 -11.61 -15.46 35.34
CA VAL A 752 -11.05 -14.33 36.12
C VAL A 752 -11.44 -13.00 35.49
N LEU A 753 -11.62 -11.97 36.31
CA LEU A 753 -11.80 -10.61 35.81
C LEU A 753 -10.46 -10.06 35.28
N ILE A 754 -10.43 -9.63 34.03
CA ILE A 754 -9.28 -8.90 33.47
C ILE A 754 -9.25 -7.46 33.98
N GLN A 755 -8.19 -6.72 33.68
CA GLN A 755 -8.06 -5.30 34.07
C GLN A 755 -9.23 -4.39 33.61
N LYS A 756 -9.98 -4.80 32.57
CA LYS A 756 -11.18 -4.13 32.08
C LYS A 756 -12.46 -4.46 32.86
N GLY A 757 -12.43 -5.37 33.83
CA GLY A 757 -13.51 -5.62 34.80
C GLY A 757 -14.51 -6.74 34.46
N TYR A 758 -14.21 -7.63 33.51
CA TYR A 758 -15.08 -8.75 33.13
C TYR A 758 -14.27 -10.02 32.89
N ALA A 759 -14.92 -11.19 32.92
CA ALA A 759 -14.31 -12.49 32.65
C ALA A 759 -14.68 -13.06 31.29
N LYS A 760 -15.75 -12.57 30.65
CA LYS A 760 -16.15 -12.97 29.30
C LYS A 760 -16.82 -11.82 28.56
N LEU A 761 -16.60 -11.73 27.25
CA LEU A 761 -17.24 -10.83 26.29
C LEU A 761 -17.98 -11.68 25.25
N THR A 762 -19.17 -11.24 24.86
CA THR A 762 -19.90 -11.80 23.70
C THR A 762 -20.30 -10.67 22.77
N GLU A 763 -20.18 -10.89 21.45
CA GLU A 763 -20.62 -9.95 20.42
C GLU A 763 -21.63 -10.59 19.47
N ARG A 764 -22.54 -9.78 18.94
CA ARG A 764 -23.50 -10.21 17.90
C ARG A 764 -23.46 -9.25 16.74
N TYR A 765 -23.69 -9.78 15.56
CA TYR A 765 -23.66 -9.06 14.29
C TYR A 765 -24.98 -9.22 13.56
N ASP A 766 -25.37 -8.21 12.79
CA ASP A 766 -26.49 -8.31 11.85
C ASP A 766 -26.07 -9.05 10.56
N ASP A 767 -27.03 -9.30 9.67
CA ASP A 767 -26.78 -9.98 8.40
C ASP A 767 -25.82 -9.21 7.49
N ARG A 768 -25.64 -7.90 7.68
CA ARG A 768 -24.69 -7.06 6.95
C ARG A 768 -23.28 -7.08 7.55
N GLY A 769 -23.10 -7.70 8.72
CA GLY A 769 -21.82 -7.80 9.41
C GLY A 769 -21.52 -6.64 10.35
N TYR A 770 -22.51 -5.77 10.62
CA TYR A 770 -22.37 -4.71 11.61
C TYR A 770 -22.62 -5.26 13.02
N ARG A 771 -21.79 -4.86 13.98
CA ARG A 771 -21.91 -5.32 15.37
C ARG A 771 -23.09 -4.64 16.05
N ILE A 772 -24.12 -5.40 16.39
CA ILE A 772 -25.34 -4.87 17.01
C ILE A 772 -25.35 -5.01 18.54
N GLU A 773 -24.48 -5.84 19.10
CA GLU A 773 -24.44 -6.11 20.54
C GLU A 773 -23.04 -6.45 21.04
N GLN A 774 -22.71 -5.96 22.24
CA GLN A 774 -21.59 -6.41 23.07
C GLN A 774 -22.07 -6.61 24.51
N ALA A 775 -21.82 -7.76 25.12
CA ALA A 775 -22.17 -8.03 26.52
C ALA A 775 -20.99 -8.57 27.34
N TYR A 776 -20.92 -8.19 28.60
CA TYR A 776 -19.83 -8.49 29.53
C TYR A 776 -20.32 -9.32 30.70
N TRP A 777 -19.57 -10.37 31.03
CA TRP A 777 -19.97 -11.39 31.98
C TRP A 777 -18.91 -11.59 33.06
N GLY A 778 -19.35 -11.82 34.29
CA GLY A 778 -18.53 -12.10 35.46
C GLY A 778 -18.03 -13.55 35.51
N VAL A 779 -17.29 -13.87 36.56
CA VAL A 779 -16.69 -15.20 36.78
C VAL A 779 -17.74 -16.30 37.04
N ASP A 780 -18.93 -15.91 37.48
CA ASP A 780 -20.10 -16.74 37.74
C ASP A 780 -21.02 -16.90 36.51
N GLY A 781 -20.69 -16.24 35.40
CA GLY A 781 -21.52 -16.21 34.19
C GLY A 781 -22.69 -15.23 34.26
N ALA A 782 -22.83 -14.44 35.32
CA ALA A 782 -23.82 -13.36 35.39
C ALA A 782 -23.32 -12.12 34.63
N PRO A 783 -24.21 -11.27 34.07
CA PRO A 783 -23.83 -9.97 33.54
C PRO A 783 -23.06 -9.15 34.57
N ILE A 784 -22.00 -8.45 34.17
CA ILE A 784 -21.20 -7.60 35.06
C ILE A 784 -20.90 -6.26 34.41
N LEU A 785 -20.79 -5.20 35.21
CA LEU A 785 -20.32 -3.91 34.73
C LEU A 785 -18.83 -3.97 34.42
N ARG A 786 -18.44 -3.67 33.17
CA ARG A 786 -17.03 -3.38 32.87
C ARG A 786 -16.59 -2.09 33.55
N LYS A 787 -15.29 -1.80 33.55
CA LYS A 787 -14.70 -0.61 34.17
C LYS A 787 -15.31 0.73 33.71
N ASP A 788 -15.92 0.76 32.53
CA ASP A 788 -16.61 1.93 31.97
C ASP A 788 -18.09 2.06 32.40
N GLY A 789 -18.60 1.16 33.25
CA GLY A 789 -19.86 1.32 33.97
C GLY A 789 -21.11 0.64 33.39
N PHE A 790 -20.99 -0.27 32.42
CA PHE A 790 -22.13 -0.95 31.79
C PHE A 790 -21.86 -2.45 31.57
N ALA A 791 -22.93 -3.24 31.48
CA ALA A 791 -22.86 -4.69 31.24
C ALA A 791 -23.17 -5.09 29.79
N LYS A 792 -23.85 -4.23 29.02
CA LYS A 792 -24.10 -4.46 27.60
C LYS A 792 -24.19 -3.16 26.81
N LEU A 793 -23.69 -3.15 25.58
CA LEU A 793 -23.84 -2.09 24.58
C LEU A 793 -24.64 -2.66 23.40
N THR A 794 -25.62 -1.91 22.91
CA THR A 794 -26.32 -2.21 21.66
C THR A 794 -26.14 -1.08 20.67
N GLU A 795 -25.95 -1.42 19.39
CA GLU A 795 -25.74 -0.47 18.31
C GLU A 795 -26.79 -0.69 17.21
N ARG A 796 -27.30 0.39 16.61
CA ARG A 796 -28.15 0.35 15.41
C ARG A 796 -27.50 1.10 14.28
N TYR A 797 -27.83 0.70 13.06
CA TYR A 797 -27.24 1.24 11.85
C TYR A 797 -28.32 1.64 10.84
N ASP A 798 -28.11 2.74 10.12
CA ASP A 798 -28.94 3.11 8.97
C ASP A 798 -28.70 2.18 7.77
N GLY A 799 -29.35 2.46 6.64
CA GLY A 799 -29.18 1.71 5.39
C GLY A 799 -27.78 1.84 4.77
N ARG A 800 -27.00 2.87 5.15
CA ARG A 800 -25.67 3.20 4.64
C ARG A 800 -24.55 2.67 5.54
N GLY A 801 -24.88 2.10 6.71
CA GLY A 801 -23.93 1.56 7.67
C GLY A 801 -23.43 2.56 8.71
N HIS A 802 -24.04 3.75 8.82
CA HIS A 802 -23.73 4.68 9.90
C HIS A 802 -24.44 4.29 11.19
N VAL A 803 -23.77 4.47 12.34
CA VAL A 803 -24.35 4.17 13.66
C VAL A 803 -25.42 5.21 13.99
N THR A 804 -26.68 4.82 14.09
CA THR A 804 -27.79 5.73 14.44
C THR A 804 -28.12 5.72 15.93
N GLU A 805 -27.72 4.69 16.66
CA GLU A 805 -27.99 4.55 18.09
C GLU A 805 -26.89 3.75 18.78
N GLN A 806 -26.48 4.20 19.97
CA GLN A 806 -25.71 3.42 20.94
C GLN A 806 -26.40 3.47 22.30
N ALA A 807 -26.72 2.33 22.90
CA ALA A 807 -27.38 2.25 24.21
C ALA A 807 -26.64 1.33 25.19
N TYR A 808 -26.55 1.76 26.45
CA TYR A 808 -25.81 1.10 27.52
C TYR A 808 -26.77 0.52 28.56
N TRP A 809 -26.54 -0.73 28.93
CA TRP A 809 -27.44 -1.50 29.78
C TRP A 809 -26.69 -2.04 31.00
N GLY A 810 -27.36 -2.02 32.15
CA GLY A 810 -26.90 -2.57 33.41
C GLY A 810 -27.06 -4.10 33.48
N VAL A 811 -26.66 -4.67 34.63
CA VAL A 811 -26.69 -6.12 34.87
C VAL A 811 -28.11 -6.69 34.96
N ASP A 812 -29.10 -5.86 35.26
CA ASP A 812 -30.53 -6.18 35.33
C ASP A 812 -31.25 -6.02 33.99
N GLY A 813 -30.52 -5.69 32.92
CA GLY A 813 -31.07 -5.45 31.59
C GLY A 813 -31.77 -4.10 31.43
N ARG A 814 -31.69 -3.20 32.43
CA ARG A 814 -32.24 -1.84 32.35
C ARG A 814 -31.18 -0.86 31.82
N PRO A 815 -31.57 0.26 31.18
CA PRO A 815 -30.62 1.29 30.78
C PRO A 815 -29.80 1.79 31.98
N ILE A 816 -28.51 2.04 31.78
CA ILE A 816 -27.61 2.58 32.82
C ILE A 816 -26.77 3.71 32.25
N LEU A 817 -26.41 4.69 33.08
CA LEU A 817 -25.51 5.76 32.67
C LEU A 817 -24.10 5.19 32.45
N HIS A 818 -23.59 5.32 31.23
CA HIS A 818 -22.18 5.14 30.92
C HIS A 818 -21.33 6.20 31.63
N LYS A 819 -20.01 5.96 31.78
CA LYS A 819 -19.10 6.95 32.40
C LYS A 819 -19.23 8.37 31.84
N LYS A 820 -19.68 8.53 30.58
CA LYS A 820 -19.92 9.82 29.90
C LYS A 820 -21.24 10.53 30.30
N GLY A 821 -22.03 9.97 31.21
CA GLY A 821 -23.19 10.62 31.81
C GLY A 821 -24.55 10.36 31.15
N TYR A 822 -24.64 9.47 30.16
CA TYR A 822 -25.90 9.14 29.45
C TYR A 822 -26.06 7.62 29.28
N ALA A 823 -27.31 7.18 29.13
CA ALA A 823 -27.66 5.76 28.91
C ALA A 823 -27.82 5.42 27.43
N LYS A 824 -28.10 6.40 26.58
CA LYS A 824 -28.19 6.22 25.13
C LYS A 824 -27.78 7.48 24.39
N VAL A 825 -27.16 7.33 23.23
CA VAL A 825 -26.91 8.40 22.26
C VAL A 825 -27.49 8.02 20.90
N THR A 826 -28.08 8.98 20.21
CA THR A 826 -28.63 8.82 18.85
C THR A 826 -27.99 9.81 17.90
N TYR A 827 -27.86 9.40 16.64
CA TYR A 827 -27.25 10.19 15.58
C TYR A 827 -28.20 10.30 14.39
N GLU A 828 -28.31 11.51 13.84
CA GLU A 828 -28.91 11.76 12.53
C GLU A 828 -27.85 12.24 11.56
N TYR A 829 -27.99 11.85 10.30
CA TYR A 829 -27.03 12.14 9.25
C TYR A 829 -27.69 12.87 8.08
N ASP A 830 -26.97 13.79 7.44
CA ASP A 830 -27.36 14.32 6.14
C ASP A 830 -27.08 13.30 5.01
N ASP A 831 -27.49 13.67 3.79
CA ASP A 831 -27.27 12.83 2.61
C ASP A 831 -25.80 12.64 2.23
N ARG A 832 -24.87 13.39 2.83
CA ARG A 832 -23.43 13.26 2.63
C ARG A 832 -22.77 12.40 3.71
N GLY A 833 -23.55 11.93 4.71
CA GLY A 833 -23.06 11.17 5.85
C GLY A 833 -22.44 12.03 6.96
N ASN A 834 -22.63 13.35 6.94
CA ASN A 834 -22.24 14.21 8.06
C ASN A 834 -23.30 14.11 9.16
N VAL A 835 -22.87 14.08 10.42
CA VAL A 835 -23.79 14.15 11.56
C VAL A 835 -24.51 15.49 11.51
N ILE A 836 -25.83 15.53 11.67
CA ILE A 836 -26.63 16.76 11.78
C ILE A 836 -27.34 16.87 13.13
N GLU A 837 -27.40 15.76 13.87
CA GLU A 837 -27.86 15.73 15.25
C GLU A 837 -27.12 14.64 16.03
N GLU A 838 -26.72 14.97 17.26
CA GLU A 838 -26.34 14.01 18.29
C GLU A 838 -27.17 14.30 19.55
N ALA A 839 -27.93 13.32 20.05
CA ALA A 839 -28.81 13.50 21.22
C ALA A 839 -28.57 12.44 22.30
N TYR A 840 -28.60 12.86 23.57
CA TYR A 840 -28.24 12.07 24.75
C TYR A 840 -29.44 11.84 25.66
N TRP A 841 -29.62 10.59 26.07
CA TRP A 841 -30.82 10.13 26.78
C TRP A 841 -30.44 9.45 28.10
N GLY A 842 -31.21 9.74 29.14
CA GLY A 842 -31.11 9.15 30.47
C GLY A 842 -31.75 7.76 30.54
N VAL A 843 -31.70 7.17 31.74
CA VAL A 843 -32.19 5.80 31.99
C VAL A 843 -33.71 5.68 31.88
N ASP A 844 -34.43 6.79 32.02
CA ASP A 844 -35.88 6.92 31.89
C ASP A 844 -36.34 7.22 30.45
N GLY A 845 -35.40 7.28 29.50
CA GLY A 845 -35.67 7.62 28.10
C GLY A 845 -35.89 9.11 27.86
N ARG A 846 -35.65 9.98 28.85
CA ARG A 846 -35.74 11.44 28.69
C ARG A 846 -34.37 12.03 28.33
N PRO A 847 -34.30 13.19 27.65
CA PRO A 847 -33.04 13.87 27.39
C PRO A 847 -32.25 14.12 28.69
N ILE A 848 -30.94 13.95 28.65
CA ILE A 848 -30.04 14.19 29.80
C ILE A 848 -28.80 14.96 29.35
N LEU A 849 -28.27 15.83 30.22
CA LEU A 849 -27.01 16.51 29.94
C LEU A 849 -25.85 15.50 29.97
N ASN A 850 -25.04 15.49 28.91
CA ASN A 850 -23.78 14.76 28.88
C ASN A 850 -22.73 15.42 29.79
N GLN A 851 -21.52 14.84 29.86
CA GLN A 851 -20.39 15.42 30.61
C GLN A 851 -19.99 16.85 30.19
N ASN A 852 -20.34 17.28 28.98
CA ASN A 852 -20.05 18.60 28.45
C ASN A 852 -21.22 19.59 28.66
N GLY A 853 -22.27 19.20 29.39
CA GLY A 853 -23.33 20.11 29.84
C GLY A 853 -24.51 20.30 28.88
N TYR A 854 -24.67 19.47 27.84
CA TYR A 854 -25.79 19.56 26.89
C TYR A 854 -26.45 18.20 26.62
N ALA A 855 -27.74 18.23 26.27
CA ALA A 855 -28.53 17.03 25.96
C ALA A 855 -28.65 16.75 24.45
N ARG A 856 -28.40 17.75 23.62
CA ARG A 856 -28.36 17.59 22.16
C ARG A 856 -27.39 18.59 21.53
N LEU A 857 -26.72 18.15 20.47
CA LEU A 857 -25.84 18.94 19.62
C LEU A 857 -26.39 18.88 18.18
N THR A 858 -26.55 20.03 17.54
CA THR A 858 -26.93 20.12 16.11
C THR A 858 -25.84 20.85 15.35
N PRO A 859 -24.89 20.12 14.73
CA PRO A 859 -23.85 20.71 13.92
C PRO A 859 -24.38 21.05 12.52
N LYS A 860 -23.89 22.15 11.94
CA LYS A 860 -24.07 22.49 10.53
C LYS A 860 -22.75 22.39 9.80
N HIS A 861 -22.82 21.90 8.57
CA HIS A 861 -21.66 21.68 7.73
C HIS A 861 -21.70 22.62 6.52
N ASP A 862 -20.53 23.08 6.08
CA ASP A 862 -20.37 23.72 4.77
C ASP A 862 -20.38 22.67 3.65
N ASP A 863 -20.31 23.13 2.40
CA ASP A 863 -20.32 22.24 1.25
C ASP A 863 -19.10 21.30 1.17
N ARG A 864 -18.06 21.55 1.95
CA ARG A 864 -16.85 20.75 2.01
C ARG A 864 -16.88 19.72 3.16
N GLY A 865 -17.96 19.70 3.95
CA GLY A 865 -18.11 18.84 5.12
C GLY A 865 -17.38 19.39 6.36
N ASN A 866 -16.99 20.66 6.39
CA ASN A 866 -16.44 21.27 7.59
C ASN A 866 -17.57 21.74 8.50
N ILE A 867 -17.45 21.52 9.81
CA ILE A 867 -18.39 22.04 10.82
C ILE A 867 -18.27 23.55 10.87
N ILE A 868 -19.31 24.29 10.47
CA ILE A 868 -19.36 25.75 10.52
C ILE A 868 -20.14 26.28 11.73
N GLU A 869 -20.97 25.44 12.33
CA GLU A 869 -21.76 25.78 13.51
C GLU A 869 -21.97 24.53 14.36
N GLU A 870 -21.88 24.68 15.68
CA GLU A 870 -22.32 23.70 16.66
C GLU A 870 -23.28 24.41 17.63
N ALA A 871 -24.55 23.99 17.65
CA ALA A 871 -25.53 24.52 18.61
C ALA A 871 -25.86 23.48 19.68
N TYR A 872 -25.86 23.91 20.94
CA TYR A 872 -26.02 23.04 22.12
C TYR A 872 -27.36 23.29 22.81
N TRP A 873 -28.08 22.21 23.11
CA TRP A 873 -29.45 22.27 23.63
C TRP A 873 -29.56 21.53 24.96
N GLY A 874 -30.33 22.12 25.89
CA GLY A 874 -30.67 21.53 27.18
C GLY A 874 -31.76 20.48 27.08
N VAL A 875 -32.09 19.89 28.23
CA VAL A 875 -33.11 18.81 28.34
C VAL A 875 -34.53 19.28 28.02
N ASP A 876 -34.79 20.59 28.07
CA ASP A 876 -36.06 21.25 27.74
C ASP A 876 -36.14 21.70 26.27
N GLY A 877 -35.12 21.38 25.46
CA GLY A 877 -35.03 21.79 24.06
C GLY A 877 -34.64 23.25 23.86
N ARG A 878 -34.26 23.99 24.92
CA ARG A 878 -33.77 25.37 24.82
C ARG A 878 -32.25 25.42 24.70
N PRO A 879 -31.66 26.46 24.08
CA PRO A 879 -30.20 26.59 24.00
C PRO A 879 -29.56 26.63 25.41
N ILE A 880 -28.43 25.96 25.58
CA ILE A 880 -27.70 25.88 26.85
C ILE A 880 -26.21 26.11 26.64
N LEU A 881 -25.50 26.67 27.62
CA LEU A 881 -24.05 26.79 27.56
C LEU A 881 -23.39 25.42 27.73
N ASN A 882 -22.52 25.04 26.80
CA ASN A 882 -21.68 23.85 26.91
C ASN A 882 -20.51 24.06 27.91
N GLY A 883 -19.63 23.07 28.03
CA GLY A 883 -18.43 23.13 28.87
C GLY A 883 -17.42 24.23 28.50
N GLU A 884 -17.48 24.78 27.29
CA GLU A 884 -16.70 25.97 26.90
C GLU A 884 -17.42 27.29 27.24
N GLY A 885 -18.63 27.25 27.80
CA GLY A 885 -19.40 28.42 28.21
C GLY A 885 -20.17 29.10 27.08
N CYS A 886 -20.49 28.38 26.00
CA CYS A 886 -21.22 28.93 24.84
C CYS A 886 -22.43 28.05 24.45
N ALA A 887 -23.49 28.66 23.94
CA ALA A 887 -24.67 27.97 23.40
C ALA A 887 -24.56 27.67 21.91
N VAL A 888 -23.78 28.47 21.19
CA VAL A 888 -23.39 28.20 19.79
C VAL A 888 -21.90 28.48 19.64
N LEU A 889 -21.21 27.59 18.94
CA LEU A 889 -19.86 27.79 18.43
C LEU A 889 -19.95 27.93 16.90
N THR A 890 -19.41 29.01 16.33
CA THR A 890 -19.32 29.16 14.88
C THR A 890 -17.87 29.12 14.44
N LEU A 891 -17.60 28.43 13.34
CA LEU A 891 -16.29 28.28 12.71
C LEU A 891 -16.34 28.84 11.29
N LYS A 892 -15.30 29.56 10.89
CA LYS A 892 -15.09 29.93 9.50
C LYS A 892 -13.77 29.36 9.03
N TYR A 893 -13.75 29.03 7.74
CA TYR A 893 -12.61 28.45 7.08
C TYR A 893 -12.18 29.33 5.92
N ASP A 894 -10.87 29.36 5.62
CA ASP A 894 -10.40 29.88 4.35
C ASP A 894 -10.61 28.87 3.21
N GLY A 895 -10.28 29.28 1.99
CA GLY A 895 -10.32 28.42 0.81
C GLY A 895 -9.44 27.17 0.89
N ARG A 896 -8.53 27.06 1.86
CA ARG A 896 -7.66 25.90 2.12
C ARG A 896 -8.18 24.96 3.20
N GLY A 897 -9.22 25.36 3.93
CA GLY A 897 -9.77 24.60 5.06
C GLY A 897 -9.10 24.89 6.40
N ASN A 898 -8.31 25.96 6.52
CA ASN A 898 -7.81 26.39 7.82
C ASN A 898 -8.90 27.20 8.54
N VAL A 899 -9.05 26.99 9.85
CA VAL A 899 -9.97 27.79 10.68
C VAL A 899 -9.45 29.23 10.75
N THR A 900 -10.19 30.17 10.15
CA THR A 900 -9.89 31.62 10.18
C THR A 900 -10.63 32.37 11.26
N GLU A 901 -11.72 31.81 11.76
CA GLU A 901 -12.50 32.39 12.84
C GLU A 901 -13.10 31.27 13.68
N HIS A 902 -13.07 31.44 14.99
CA HIS A 902 -13.96 30.71 15.89
C HIS A 902 -14.58 31.69 16.89
N ALA A 903 -15.89 31.60 17.10
CA ALA A 903 -16.64 32.53 17.94
C ALA A 903 -17.68 31.82 18.80
N PHE A 904 -17.84 32.34 20.03
CA PHE A 904 -18.69 31.81 21.08
C PHE A 904 -19.90 32.71 21.27
N TRP A 905 -21.09 32.13 21.22
CA TRP A 905 -22.35 32.86 21.34
C TRP A 905 -23.13 32.36 22.56
N GLY A 906 -23.71 33.28 23.31
CA GLY A 906 -24.58 33.00 24.44
C GLY A 906 -25.98 32.55 24.03
N ILE A 907 -26.80 32.21 25.03
CA ILE A 907 -28.19 31.75 24.84
C ILE A 907 -29.07 32.83 24.19
N ASP A 908 -28.73 34.11 24.37
CA ASP A 908 -29.41 35.28 23.80
C ASP A 908 -28.92 35.64 22.38
N GLY A 909 -28.03 34.82 21.80
CA GLY A 909 -27.43 35.06 20.49
C GLY A 909 -26.36 36.17 20.49
N ARG A 910 -25.92 36.66 21.66
CA ARG A 910 -24.86 37.67 21.76
C ARG A 910 -23.49 37.01 21.97
N PRO A 911 -22.37 37.61 21.50
CA PRO A 911 -21.03 37.11 21.79
C PRO A 911 -20.78 36.98 23.29
N ILE A 912 -20.15 35.88 23.73
CA ILE A 912 -19.83 35.63 25.14
C ILE A 912 -18.40 35.16 25.30
N SER A 913 -17.68 35.68 26.30
CA SER A 913 -16.36 35.16 26.65
C SER A 913 -16.52 33.84 27.39
N GLY A 914 -16.27 32.73 26.69
CA GLY A 914 -16.33 31.38 27.24
C GLY A 914 -15.20 31.08 28.24
N ALA A 915 -15.04 29.81 28.60
CA ALA A 915 -14.00 29.34 29.54
C ALA A 915 -12.56 29.68 29.11
N LYS A 916 -12.34 29.94 27.81
CA LYS A 916 -11.04 30.36 27.25
C LYS A 916 -10.74 31.86 27.43
N GLY A 917 -11.68 32.63 27.99
CA GLY A 917 -11.49 34.04 28.35
C GLY A 917 -11.72 35.07 27.23
N TYR A 918 -12.10 34.65 26.03
CA TYR A 918 -12.43 35.53 24.90
C TYR A 918 -13.70 35.04 24.20
N ALA A 919 -14.37 35.94 23.46
CA ALA A 919 -15.63 35.65 22.76
C ALA A 919 -15.43 35.29 21.29
N LYS A 920 -14.37 35.79 20.66
CA LYS A 920 -14.02 35.48 19.28
C LYS A 920 -12.52 35.44 19.11
N CYS A 921 -12.05 34.55 18.26
CA CYS A 921 -10.68 34.50 17.83
C CYS A 921 -10.64 34.52 16.31
N THR A 922 -9.76 35.34 15.74
CA THR A 922 -9.47 35.31 14.30
C THR A 922 -8.04 34.89 14.08
N LEU A 923 -7.85 33.96 13.15
CA LEU A 923 -6.56 33.41 12.78
C LEU A 923 -6.27 33.84 11.35
N LYS A 924 -5.11 34.47 11.16
CA LYS A 924 -4.62 34.86 9.84
C LYS A 924 -3.42 33.98 9.50
N TYR A 925 -3.53 33.30 8.37
CA TYR A 925 -2.45 32.49 7.83
C TYR A 925 -1.73 33.27 6.74
N ALA A 926 -0.44 33.03 6.61
CA ALA A 926 0.36 33.55 5.51
C ALA A 926 -0.24 33.01 4.22
N PRO A 927 -0.59 33.88 3.25
CA PRO A 927 -1.09 33.46 1.95
C PRO A 927 -0.15 32.45 1.27
N GLU A 928 1.12 32.55 1.63
CA GLU A 928 2.28 31.97 0.99
C GLU A 928 2.76 30.65 1.61
N THR A 929 2.80 30.57 2.93
CA THR A 929 3.40 29.44 3.66
C THR A 929 2.41 28.62 4.48
N ASN A 930 1.14 29.03 4.54
CA ASN A 930 0.14 28.51 5.47
C ASN A 930 0.55 28.60 6.95
N ALA A 931 1.62 29.34 7.26
CA ALA A 931 2.05 29.58 8.63
C ALA A 931 1.04 30.52 9.30
N LEU A 932 0.68 30.21 10.54
CA LEU A 932 -0.15 31.10 11.34
C LEU A 932 0.64 32.38 11.63
N LEU A 933 0.24 33.49 11.01
CA LEU A 933 0.89 34.80 11.15
C LEU A 933 0.40 35.52 12.39
N GLU A 934 -0.90 35.42 12.65
CA GLU A 934 -1.56 36.25 13.63
C GLU A 934 -2.75 35.51 14.23
N VAL A 935 -2.87 35.63 15.55
CA VAL A 935 -4.04 35.21 16.30
C VAL A 935 -4.50 36.43 17.08
N ARG A 936 -5.71 36.90 16.81
CA ARG A 936 -6.33 37.97 17.59
C ARG A 936 -7.46 37.41 18.42
N TYR A 937 -7.49 37.76 19.69
CA TYR A 937 -8.58 37.43 20.60
C TYR A 937 -9.43 38.67 20.85
N TYR A 938 -10.75 38.50 20.89
CA TYR A 938 -11.72 39.58 21.07
C TYR A 938 -12.59 39.30 22.29
N ASP A 939 -12.87 40.33 23.08
CA ASP A 939 -13.85 40.25 24.17
C ASP A 939 -15.30 40.24 23.61
N ALA A 940 -16.28 40.04 24.51
CA ALA A 940 -17.71 40.03 24.14
C ALA A 940 -18.24 41.36 23.57
N LYS A 941 -17.51 42.47 23.74
CA LYS A 941 -17.84 43.79 23.16
C LYS A 941 -17.16 44.02 21.81
N GLY A 942 -16.33 43.08 21.34
CA GLY A 942 -15.58 43.18 20.09
C GLY A 942 -14.24 43.91 20.21
N ASN A 943 -13.76 44.19 21.42
CA ASN A 943 -12.44 44.81 21.62
C ASN A 943 -11.34 43.75 21.53
N VAL A 944 -10.21 44.10 20.91
CA VAL A 944 -9.03 43.23 20.83
C VAL A 944 -8.38 43.12 22.21
N MET A 945 -8.18 41.88 22.67
CA MET A 945 -7.55 41.57 23.97
C MET A 945 -6.05 41.31 23.84
N LYS A 946 -5.66 40.49 22.85
CA LYS A 946 -4.28 40.05 22.62
C LYS A 946 -4.10 39.62 21.17
#